data_AF-A0A914H2I8-F1
#
_entry.id   AF-A0A914H2I8-F1
#
_cell.length_a   1.000
_cell.length_b   1.000
_cell.length_c   1.000
_cell.angle_alpha   90.00
_cell.angle_beta   90.00
_cell.angle_gamma   90.00
#
_symmetry.space_group_name_H-M   'P 1'
#
loop_
_entity.id
_entity.type
_entity.pdbx_description
1 polymer ?
#
loop_
_entity_poly.entity_id
_entity_poly.type
_entity_poly.pdbx_seq_one_letter_code
_entity_poly.pdbx_strand_id
1 'polypeptide(L)'
;MISQIIRNFLNGQHIICKIQHVQTVRVAFLHQHSKNVYPAAVLSCGARMASTSSSKWSKLSGEYSNNGGSTLLDDYHNNRAANLQLADLGKHAMAFALDPQGSRFIQQKLGRARSTETAQLIINEISTQVIPLSLHKYGSWVIRSVLEHCTEQQKRPVLEQLHDNVLNLVTDPYGNYVIQHAIEHGLPEDRERIVHILKDDIMKYAQHKFGCLIIEKCLICGTANQKKALIDNVCVGEAQTLQNARQLMADEFGHYVIQKFFEYGTDDQKAQLVDALRGHVLTLSLQIYGGPMIQKALKLVDKTSQMEIIEELTPRACVIRCIKDQYGMHVMNTIFELIEPEQLQFVVDAITDSPSDSVASLCLHEYGNWVIRSVLEHCTEQQKRPVLEQLHENVLSLVTDKHGCFVINHVIEHGLPEDRERIARSLHENVLTLATDKYGSHVIKHVIVHGLPEDRERIVRSLHENITSLSLHECGNWVIRSVLEHCTEQQKRPVLEQLHENVLSLVTDKYGCFVINHVIEHGLPEDRERIARSLHENIISLCLHKYGSWVIRSMLEHCTEQQKRPVLEQLHDNLLNLVTDPYGNYVIQHAIEHGLPEDRERIVRNLKGDILKNAHHKGICSVIEKFFVFGTTEQRNALIDQVCADNGTGKPPLLEMIKQPFANDVVLKMHDFADSAHRDKMMFAIKEHIPALIRLKARQSEHQSRTKSGALVDKRKKSNNNGLLDD
;
A
#
# COMPACT_ATOMS: atom_id res chain seq x y z
N MET A 1 32.55 -20.86 -15.87
CA MET A 1 32.53 -19.60 -16.64
C MET A 1 31.48 -19.61 -17.75
N ILE A 2 31.47 -20.60 -18.65
CA ILE A 2 30.49 -20.71 -19.75
C ILE A 2 29.04 -20.94 -19.22
N SER A 3 28.82 -21.80 -18.22
CA SER A 3 27.51 -21.93 -17.56
C SER A 3 27.03 -20.65 -16.89
N GLN A 4 27.94 -19.81 -16.37
CA GLN A 4 27.61 -18.50 -15.79
C GLN A 4 27.15 -17.51 -16.88
N ILE A 5 27.80 -17.53 -18.03
CA ILE A 5 27.46 -16.68 -19.20
C ILE A 5 26.10 -17.07 -19.75
N ILE A 6 25.76 -18.36 -19.78
CA ILE A 6 24.46 -18.85 -20.27
C ILE A 6 23.35 -18.63 -19.26
N ARG A 7 23.62 -18.85 -17.97
CA ARG A 7 22.69 -18.48 -16.90
C ARG A 7 22.39 -16.98 -16.93
N ASN A 8 23.39 -16.13 -17.19
CA ASN A 8 23.22 -14.68 -17.39
C ASN A 8 22.53 -14.34 -18.74
N PHE A 9 22.76 -15.13 -19.80
CA PHE A 9 22.12 -14.99 -21.09
C PHE A 9 20.61 -15.24 -20.99
N LEU A 10 20.24 -16.38 -20.41
CA LEU A 10 18.88 -16.86 -20.21
C LEU A 10 18.13 -16.04 -19.13
N ASN A 11 18.76 -15.74 -17.97
CA ASN A 11 18.18 -14.84 -16.96
C ASN A 11 17.93 -13.42 -17.50
N GLY A 12 18.78 -12.96 -18.42
CA GLY A 12 18.60 -11.68 -19.08
C GLY A 12 17.40 -11.62 -20.04
N GLN A 13 16.90 -12.76 -20.56
CA GLN A 13 15.63 -12.83 -21.29
C GLN A 13 14.42 -12.96 -20.35
N HIS A 14 14.57 -13.72 -19.25
CA HIS A 14 13.54 -13.90 -18.21
C HIS A 14 13.17 -12.57 -17.49
N ILE A 15 14.13 -11.67 -17.24
CA ILE A 15 13.87 -10.33 -16.68
C ILE A 15 13.09 -9.44 -17.67
N ILE A 16 13.32 -9.59 -18.98
CA ILE A 16 12.65 -8.80 -20.03
C ILE A 16 11.17 -9.24 -20.19
N CYS A 17 10.87 -10.53 -20.04
CA CYS A 17 9.49 -11.05 -20.11
C CYS A 17 8.67 -10.79 -18.83
N LYS A 18 9.25 -10.87 -17.62
CA LYS A 18 8.53 -10.50 -16.38
C LYS A 18 8.12 -9.02 -16.34
N ILE A 19 8.88 -8.13 -16.99
CA ILE A 19 8.52 -6.70 -17.08
C ILE A 19 7.27 -6.48 -17.96
N GLN A 20 6.92 -7.38 -18.88
CA GLN A 20 5.65 -7.33 -19.62
C GLN A 20 4.44 -7.85 -18.81
N HIS A 21 4.64 -8.73 -17.81
CA HIS A 21 3.54 -9.29 -17.01
C HIS A 21 3.31 -8.61 -15.65
N VAL A 22 4.34 -7.96 -15.09
CA VAL A 22 4.22 -7.18 -13.84
C VAL A 22 3.48 -5.85 -14.03
N GLN A 23 3.22 -5.42 -15.28
CA GLN A 23 2.48 -4.18 -15.56
C GLN A 23 0.96 -4.28 -15.42
N THR A 24 0.38 -5.46 -15.16
CA THR A 24 -1.08 -5.61 -14.94
C THR A 24 -1.46 -5.81 -13.47
N VAL A 25 -0.55 -6.26 -12.60
CA VAL A 25 -0.87 -6.56 -11.18
C VAL A 25 -0.37 -5.47 -10.21
N ARG A 26 0.46 -4.53 -10.66
CA ARG A 26 0.99 -3.44 -9.83
C ARG A 26 0.14 -2.17 -9.78
N VAL A 27 -1.14 -2.26 -10.14
CA VAL A 27 -2.13 -1.18 -10.00
C VAL A 27 -3.04 -1.38 -8.77
N ALA A 28 -3.10 -2.59 -8.18
CA ALA A 28 -3.94 -2.86 -7.01
C ALA A 28 -3.20 -2.81 -5.65
N PHE A 29 -1.88 -3.05 -5.60
CA PHE A 29 -1.18 -3.25 -4.32
C PHE A 29 -0.46 -2.00 -3.76
N LEU A 30 -0.45 -0.88 -4.50
CA LEU A 30 0.17 0.38 -4.03
C LEU A 30 -0.83 1.34 -3.37
N HIS A 31 -2.11 0.97 -3.26
CA HIS A 31 -3.14 1.85 -2.69
C HIS A 31 -3.31 1.72 -1.16
N GLN A 32 -2.58 0.81 -0.49
CA GLN A 32 -2.84 0.49 0.92
C GLN A 32 -1.71 0.84 1.90
N HIS A 33 -0.51 1.20 1.43
CA HIS A 33 0.64 1.48 2.30
C HIS A 33 1.19 2.92 2.27
N SER A 34 0.54 3.87 1.59
CA SER A 34 0.96 5.28 1.58
C SER A 34 0.16 6.20 2.51
N LYS A 35 -0.62 5.66 3.46
CA LYS A 35 -1.46 6.48 4.36
C LYS A 35 -0.84 6.85 5.71
N ASN A 36 0.32 6.30 6.06
CA ASN A 36 1.02 6.69 7.29
C ASN A 36 2.36 7.31 6.93
N VAL A 37 2.59 8.53 7.47
CA VAL A 37 3.78 9.39 7.35
C VAL A 37 3.65 10.47 6.24
N TYR A 38 3.09 11.61 6.66
CA TYR A 38 2.89 12.91 5.98
C TYR A 38 1.85 12.97 4.83
N PRO A 39 0.87 13.90 4.86
CA PRO A 39 -0.07 14.09 3.74
C PRO A 39 0.65 14.51 2.45
N ALA A 40 0.35 13.82 1.34
CA ALA A 40 0.86 14.06 -0.01
C ALA A 40 0.62 15.50 -0.56
N ALA A 41 -0.19 16.31 0.13
CA ALA A 41 -0.44 17.71 -0.20
C ALA A 41 0.84 18.57 -0.16
N VAL A 42 1.73 18.32 0.82
CA VAL A 42 2.96 19.11 1.01
C VAL A 42 3.98 18.90 -0.13
N LEU A 43 4.01 17.70 -0.72
CA LEU A 43 4.91 17.38 -1.84
C LEU A 43 4.35 17.79 -3.21
N SER A 44 3.02 17.82 -3.38
CA SER A 44 2.41 18.04 -4.70
C SER A 44 2.32 19.53 -5.13
N CYS A 45 2.19 20.45 -4.17
CA CYS A 45 2.11 21.89 -4.46
C CYS A 45 3.46 22.53 -4.79
N GLY A 46 4.58 21.96 -4.32
CA GLY A 46 5.94 22.45 -4.62
C GLY A 46 6.31 22.40 -6.10
N ALA A 47 5.68 21.51 -6.88
CA ALA A 47 6.01 21.31 -8.30
C ALA A 47 5.22 22.20 -9.27
N ARG A 48 4.05 22.75 -8.87
CA ARG A 48 3.13 23.45 -9.80
C ARG A 48 3.23 24.97 -9.85
N MET A 49 3.87 25.64 -8.87
CA MET A 49 3.97 27.11 -8.82
C MET A 49 5.39 27.68 -8.85
N ALA A 50 6.40 26.87 -9.16
CA ALA A 50 7.78 27.32 -9.37
C ALA A 50 7.97 28.24 -10.61
N SER A 51 6.89 28.60 -11.32
CA SER A 51 6.92 29.36 -12.58
C SER A 51 6.67 30.86 -12.43
N THR A 52 6.24 31.37 -11.27
CA THR A 52 5.70 32.75 -11.18
C THR A 52 6.55 33.78 -10.41
N SER A 53 7.67 33.42 -9.78
CA SER A 53 8.63 34.39 -9.18
C SER A 53 9.86 34.68 -10.07
N SER A 54 9.78 34.34 -11.35
CA SER A 54 10.92 34.29 -12.29
C SER A 54 11.47 35.66 -12.75
N SER A 55 10.74 36.77 -12.61
CA SER A 55 11.04 38.00 -13.37
C SER A 55 12.31 38.76 -12.95
N LYS A 56 12.71 38.70 -11.67
CA LYS A 56 13.90 39.42 -11.18
C LYS A 56 15.21 38.60 -11.28
N TRP A 57 15.10 37.28 -11.20
CA TRP A 57 16.25 36.35 -11.25
C TRP A 57 16.51 35.75 -12.64
N SER A 58 15.56 35.88 -13.57
CA SER A 58 15.81 35.69 -15.02
C SER A 58 16.92 36.61 -15.54
N LYS A 59 17.09 37.80 -14.92
CA LYS A 59 18.17 38.74 -15.28
C LYS A 59 19.54 38.29 -14.76
N LEU A 60 19.65 37.77 -13.54
CA LEU A 60 20.91 37.27 -12.97
C LEU A 60 21.33 35.90 -13.53
N SER A 61 20.36 35.00 -13.78
CA SER A 61 20.62 33.77 -14.55
C SER A 61 21.00 34.08 -16.01
N GLY A 62 20.44 35.16 -16.59
CA GLY A 62 20.85 35.70 -17.88
C GLY A 62 22.25 36.30 -17.88
N GLU A 63 22.67 37.00 -16.83
CA GLU A 63 24.02 37.60 -16.73
C GLU A 63 25.13 36.55 -16.55
N TYR A 64 24.88 35.46 -15.82
CA TYR A 64 25.84 34.34 -15.72
C TYR A 64 25.74 33.33 -16.88
N SER A 65 24.62 33.28 -17.60
CA SER A 65 24.53 32.53 -18.87
C SER A 65 25.15 33.30 -20.06
N ASN A 66 25.19 34.64 -20.01
CA ASN A 66 25.78 35.47 -21.08
C ASN A 66 27.25 35.85 -20.86
N ASN A 67 27.83 35.68 -19.67
CA ASN A 67 29.27 35.84 -19.47
C ASN A 67 29.99 34.49 -19.59
N GLY A 68 30.24 34.07 -20.84
CA GLY A 68 31.22 33.04 -21.22
C GLY A 68 31.00 31.67 -20.59
N GLY A 69 30.37 30.76 -21.33
CA GLY A 69 30.20 29.35 -20.94
C GLY A 69 31.46 28.78 -20.29
N SER A 70 31.30 28.18 -19.12
CA SER A 70 32.41 27.52 -18.44
C SER A 70 32.86 26.34 -19.30
N THR A 71 33.94 26.55 -20.05
CA THR A 71 34.57 25.51 -20.87
C THR A 71 34.86 24.25 -20.05
N LEU A 72 35.19 24.42 -18.76
CA LEU A 72 35.41 23.32 -17.83
C LEU A 72 34.13 22.54 -17.49
N LEU A 73 32.99 23.22 -17.32
CA LEU A 73 31.70 22.57 -17.10
C LEU A 73 31.26 21.82 -18.36
N ASP A 74 31.45 22.42 -19.53
CA ASP A 74 31.17 21.78 -20.82
C ASP A 74 32.04 20.53 -21.03
N ASP A 75 33.33 20.61 -20.71
CA ASP A 75 34.24 19.45 -20.75
C ASP A 75 33.86 18.37 -19.73
N TYR A 76 33.37 18.76 -18.55
CA TYR A 76 32.85 17.83 -17.55
C TYR A 76 31.59 17.10 -18.05
N HIS A 77 30.62 17.82 -18.62
CA HIS A 77 29.42 17.19 -19.22
C HIS A 77 29.77 16.25 -20.37
N ASN A 78 30.82 16.56 -21.14
CA ASN A 78 31.28 15.75 -22.26
C ASN A 78 32.25 14.62 -21.87
N ASN A 79 32.41 14.32 -20.58
CA ASN A 79 33.36 13.33 -20.03
C ASN A 79 34.83 13.57 -20.44
N ARG A 80 35.20 14.80 -20.78
CA ARG A 80 36.57 15.20 -21.14
C ARG A 80 37.41 15.58 -19.91
N ALA A 81 36.78 15.73 -18.74
CA ALA A 81 37.42 16.07 -17.46
C ALA A 81 37.38 14.90 -16.45
N ALA A 82 37.84 13.70 -16.82
CA ALA A 82 37.69 12.47 -16.01
C ALA A 82 38.38 12.50 -14.63
N ASN A 83 39.41 13.35 -14.45
CA ASN A 83 40.20 13.44 -13.22
C ASN A 83 39.98 14.74 -12.42
N LEU A 84 38.91 15.48 -12.72
CA LEU A 84 38.63 16.77 -12.10
C LEU A 84 38.60 16.68 -10.55
N GLN A 85 39.36 17.55 -9.90
CA GLN A 85 39.37 17.74 -8.45
C GLN A 85 38.66 19.04 -8.07
N LEU A 86 38.34 19.14 -6.78
CA LEU A 86 37.63 20.30 -6.25
C LEU A 86 38.49 21.58 -6.36
N ALA A 87 39.82 21.46 -6.21
CA ALA A 87 40.76 22.57 -6.36
C ALA A 87 40.82 23.15 -7.79
N ASP A 88 40.45 22.36 -8.79
CA ASP A 88 40.52 22.75 -10.22
C ASP A 88 39.35 23.64 -10.64
N LEU A 89 38.30 23.75 -9.81
CA LEU A 89 37.11 24.53 -10.16
C LEU A 89 37.41 26.04 -10.23
N GLY A 90 38.20 26.58 -9.29
CA GLY A 90 38.52 28.01 -9.21
C GLY A 90 37.33 28.92 -9.53
N LYS A 91 37.52 29.85 -10.49
CA LYS A 91 36.48 30.77 -10.99
C LYS A 91 35.22 30.10 -11.60
N HIS A 92 35.27 28.80 -11.92
CA HIS A 92 34.14 28.05 -12.46
C HIS A 92 33.25 27.42 -11.37
N ALA A 93 33.62 27.53 -10.08
CA ALA A 93 32.87 26.96 -8.97
C ALA A 93 31.38 27.37 -8.98
N MET A 94 31.09 28.63 -9.30
CA MET A 94 29.71 29.13 -9.40
C MET A 94 28.90 28.45 -10.51
N ALA A 95 29.49 28.25 -11.69
CA ALA A 95 28.83 27.56 -12.80
C ALA A 95 28.50 26.10 -12.42
N PHE A 96 29.43 25.41 -11.76
CA PHE A 96 29.18 24.06 -11.24
C PHE A 96 28.10 24.04 -10.15
N ALA A 97 28.11 24.98 -9.21
CA ALA A 97 27.14 25.02 -8.11
C ALA A 97 25.70 25.27 -8.60
N LEU A 98 25.55 26.00 -9.71
CA LEU A 98 24.26 26.27 -10.35
C LEU A 98 23.85 25.19 -11.37
N ASP A 99 24.67 24.17 -11.61
CA ASP A 99 24.41 23.07 -12.54
C ASP A 99 23.92 21.79 -11.83
N PRO A 100 23.00 20.98 -12.41
CA PRO A 100 22.53 19.74 -11.78
C PRO A 100 23.63 18.69 -11.57
N GLN A 101 24.58 18.55 -12.50
CA GLN A 101 25.67 17.58 -12.39
C GLN A 101 26.85 18.17 -11.62
N GLY A 102 27.15 19.45 -11.85
CA GLY A 102 28.20 20.18 -11.15
C GLY A 102 27.94 20.28 -9.65
N SER A 103 26.71 20.57 -9.22
CA SER A 103 26.37 20.66 -7.80
C SER A 103 26.53 19.31 -7.09
N ARG A 104 26.20 18.20 -7.76
CA ARG A 104 26.42 16.84 -7.25
C ARG A 104 27.90 16.50 -7.16
N PHE A 105 28.69 16.92 -8.14
CA PHE A 105 30.14 16.77 -8.12
C PHE A 105 30.73 17.47 -6.90
N ILE A 106 30.35 18.74 -6.66
CA ILE A 106 30.80 19.52 -5.50
C ILE A 106 30.42 18.80 -4.19
N GLN A 107 29.17 18.37 -4.04
CA GLN A 107 28.71 17.65 -2.85
C GLN A 107 29.53 16.37 -2.58
N GLN A 108 29.72 15.53 -3.60
CA GLN A 108 30.45 14.27 -3.46
C GLN A 108 31.93 14.49 -3.09
N LYS A 109 32.54 15.52 -3.67
CA LYS A 109 33.95 15.83 -3.44
C LYS A 109 34.16 16.53 -2.09
N LEU A 110 33.26 17.40 -1.64
CA LEU A 110 33.29 17.99 -0.31
C LEU A 110 33.19 16.92 0.77
N GLY A 111 32.25 15.97 0.65
CA GLY A 111 32.11 14.88 1.63
C GLY A 111 33.29 13.89 1.67
N ARG A 112 34.15 13.87 0.65
CA ARG A 112 35.36 13.03 0.58
C ARG A 112 36.65 13.81 0.82
N ALA A 113 36.57 15.14 0.92
CA ALA A 113 37.74 15.99 1.10
C ALA A 113 38.32 15.78 2.50
N ARG A 114 39.51 15.15 2.56
CA ARG A 114 40.28 15.02 3.81
C ARG A 114 41.08 16.29 4.14
N SER A 115 41.27 17.18 3.15
CA SER A 115 42.03 18.43 3.30
C SER A 115 41.09 19.62 3.48
N THR A 116 41.26 20.34 4.59
CA THR A 116 40.58 21.60 4.90
C THR A 116 40.92 22.68 3.88
N GLU A 117 42.13 22.69 3.33
CA GLU A 117 42.58 23.70 2.34
C GLU A 117 41.78 23.62 1.04
N THR A 118 41.50 22.42 0.54
CA THR A 118 40.73 22.23 -0.69
C THR A 118 39.28 22.69 -0.53
N ALA A 119 38.66 22.41 0.62
CA ALA A 119 37.33 22.93 0.92
C ALA A 119 37.34 24.47 1.03
N GLN A 120 38.40 25.05 1.62
CA GLN A 120 38.54 26.50 1.76
C GLN A 120 38.56 27.22 0.41
N LEU A 121 39.20 26.65 -0.62
CA LEU A 121 39.23 27.25 -1.96
C LEU A 121 37.82 27.42 -2.54
N ILE A 122 36.96 26.42 -2.39
CA ILE A 122 35.57 26.52 -2.85
C ILE A 122 34.78 27.50 -2.00
N ILE A 123 34.97 27.47 -0.67
CA ILE A 123 34.28 28.40 0.24
C ILE A 123 34.62 29.84 -0.14
N ASN A 124 35.88 30.16 -0.41
CA ASN A 124 36.29 31.51 -0.80
C ASN A 124 35.61 31.98 -2.09
N GLU A 125 35.38 31.08 -3.05
CA GLU A 125 34.73 31.47 -4.31
C GLU A 125 33.21 31.58 -4.18
N ILE A 126 32.58 30.72 -3.39
CA ILE A 126 31.13 30.80 -3.17
C ILE A 126 30.75 31.79 -2.06
N SER A 127 31.70 32.23 -1.22
CA SER A 127 31.41 33.08 -0.06
C SER A 127 30.85 34.44 -0.45
N THR A 128 31.06 34.92 -1.68
CA THR A 128 30.46 36.18 -2.13
C THR A 128 29.03 35.99 -2.68
N GLN A 129 28.57 34.74 -2.81
CA GLN A 129 27.31 34.36 -3.46
C GLN A 129 26.47 33.39 -2.61
N VAL A 130 26.65 33.38 -1.28
CA VAL A 130 25.95 32.46 -0.37
C VAL A 130 24.43 32.57 -0.50
N ILE A 131 23.90 33.80 -0.57
CA ILE A 131 22.45 34.03 -0.64
C ILE A 131 21.85 33.59 -1.98
N PRO A 132 22.37 34.01 -3.15
CA PRO A 132 21.92 33.49 -4.43
C PRO A 132 21.97 31.96 -4.54
N LEU A 133 23.02 31.32 -4.00
CA LEU A 133 23.12 29.87 -3.99
C LEU A 133 22.07 29.23 -3.08
N SER A 134 21.83 29.78 -1.89
CA SER A 134 20.85 29.24 -0.93
C SER A 134 19.42 29.30 -1.46
N LEU A 135 19.10 30.30 -2.29
CA LEU A 135 17.81 30.47 -2.97
C LEU A 135 17.70 29.68 -4.28
N HIS A 136 18.73 28.92 -4.65
CA HIS A 136 18.77 28.17 -5.91
C HIS A 136 18.49 26.68 -5.72
N LYS A 137 17.79 26.08 -6.69
CA LYS A 137 17.43 24.64 -6.70
C LYS A 137 18.61 23.69 -6.51
N TYR A 138 19.76 24.03 -7.09
CA TYR A 138 20.98 23.23 -7.00
C TYR A 138 22.00 23.83 -6.02
N GLY A 139 22.06 25.17 -5.93
CA GLY A 139 22.99 25.87 -5.05
C GLY A 139 22.72 25.59 -3.57
N SER A 140 21.45 25.44 -3.18
CA SER A 140 21.04 25.15 -1.80
C SER A 140 21.58 23.81 -1.30
N TRP A 141 21.82 22.84 -2.20
CA TRP A 141 22.48 21.59 -1.85
C TRP A 141 23.98 21.76 -1.62
N VAL A 142 24.63 22.64 -2.38
CA VAL A 142 26.04 22.97 -2.19
C VAL A 142 26.23 23.67 -0.84
N ILE A 143 25.39 24.66 -0.52
CA ILE A 143 25.47 25.36 0.78
C ILE A 143 25.24 24.39 1.95
N ARG A 144 24.25 23.50 1.87
CA ARG A 144 24.06 22.45 2.90
C ARG A 144 25.27 21.53 3.03
N SER A 145 25.85 21.09 1.91
CA SER A 145 27.05 20.25 1.94
C SER A 145 28.24 20.96 2.59
N VAL A 146 28.36 22.28 2.43
CA VAL A 146 29.38 23.09 3.11
C VAL A 146 29.11 23.12 4.62
N LEU A 147 27.87 23.37 5.04
CA LEU A 147 27.48 23.36 6.45
C LEU A 147 27.62 21.98 7.11
N GLU A 148 27.50 20.89 6.33
CA GLU A 148 27.61 19.52 6.83
C GLU A 148 29.06 19.05 6.98
N HIS A 149 29.91 19.30 5.98
CA HIS A 149 31.21 18.64 5.87
C HIS A 149 32.42 19.52 6.21
N CYS A 150 32.27 20.85 6.26
CA CYS A 150 33.40 21.74 6.53
C CYS A 150 33.66 21.88 8.04
N THR A 151 34.79 22.45 8.44
CA THR A 151 35.04 22.72 9.88
C THR A 151 34.30 23.96 10.35
N GLU A 152 34.13 24.13 11.66
CA GLU A 152 33.39 25.26 12.21
C GLU A 152 33.95 26.62 11.80
N GLN A 153 35.27 26.77 11.73
CA GLN A 153 35.94 28.00 11.26
C GLN A 153 35.58 28.31 9.80
N GLN A 154 35.48 27.28 8.97
CA GLN A 154 35.17 27.40 7.55
C GLN A 154 33.70 27.74 7.28
N LYS A 155 32.80 27.27 8.15
CA LYS A 155 31.37 27.58 8.06
C LYS A 155 31.04 29.01 8.50
N ARG A 156 31.85 29.64 9.37
CA ARG A 156 31.53 30.96 9.96
C ARG A 156 31.15 32.03 8.93
N PRO A 157 31.92 32.27 7.84
CA PRO A 157 31.57 33.33 6.87
C PRO A 157 30.26 33.04 6.11
N VAL A 158 29.92 31.76 5.95
CA VAL A 158 28.67 31.32 5.32
C VAL A 158 27.51 31.51 6.28
N LEU A 159 27.66 31.06 7.54
CA LEU A 159 26.65 31.21 8.58
C LEU A 159 26.34 32.68 8.89
N GLU A 160 27.34 33.56 8.93
CA GLU A 160 27.14 35.01 9.13
C GLU A 160 26.24 35.60 8.06
N GLN A 161 26.51 35.32 6.78
CA GLN A 161 25.64 35.78 5.68
C GLN A 161 24.23 35.20 5.75
N LEU A 162 24.11 33.92 6.14
CA LEU A 162 22.80 33.28 6.34
C LEU A 162 22.03 33.96 7.47
N HIS A 163 22.67 34.28 8.60
CA HIS A 163 22.07 34.98 9.73
C HIS A 163 21.55 36.38 9.34
N ASP A 164 22.31 37.13 8.53
CA ASP A 164 21.90 38.44 8.04
C ASP A 164 20.68 38.39 7.09
N ASN A 165 20.34 37.20 6.57
CA ASN A 165 19.30 37.01 5.54
C ASN A 165 18.24 35.97 5.91
N VAL A 166 18.11 35.60 7.19
CA VAL A 166 17.16 34.57 7.68
C VAL A 166 15.74 34.85 7.18
N LEU A 167 15.26 36.09 7.30
CA LEU A 167 13.88 36.45 6.95
C LEU A 167 13.53 36.16 5.48
N ASN A 168 14.49 36.32 4.57
CA ASN A 168 14.32 35.99 3.15
C ASN A 168 14.37 34.48 2.93
N LEU A 169 15.31 33.78 3.57
CA LEU A 169 15.55 32.36 3.37
C LEU A 169 14.43 31.47 3.95
N VAL A 170 13.84 31.85 5.09
CA VAL A 170 12.79 31.07 5.77
C VAL A 170 11.53 30.90 4.93
N THR A 171 11.23 31.87 4.06
CA THR A 171 10.05 31.84 3.20
C THR A 171 10.32 31.33 1.79
N ASP A 172 11.57 30.99 1.47
CA ASP A 172 11.98 30.52 0.14
C ASP A 172 11.87 28.98 0.01
N PRO A 173 11.43 28.42 -1.14
CA PRO A 173 11.33 26.98 -1.37
C PRO A 173 12.63 26.17 -1.21
N TYR A 174 13.80 26.81 -1.35
CA TYR A 174 15.11 26.18 -1.23
C TYR A 174 15.86 26.69 0.00
N GLY A 175 15.78 27.99 0.28
CA GLY A 175 16.40 28.64 1.44
C GLY A 175 15.95 28.05 2.77
N ASN A 176 14.68 27.63 2.88
CA ASN A 176 14.17 27.02 4.11
C ASN A 176 14.98 25.77 4.51
N TYR A 177 15.40 24.94 3.55
CA TYR A 177 16.20 23.75 3.85
C TYR A 177 17.60 24.11 4.35
N VAL A 178 18.17 25.22 3.90
CA VAL A 178 19.46 25.72 4.37
C VAL A 178 19.34 26.19 5.83
N ILE A 179 18.27 26.93 6.15
CA ILE A 179 18.00 27.38 7.53
C ILE A 179 17.70 26.20 8.46
N GLN A 180 16.92 25.20 8.03
CA GLN A 180 16.69 23.98 8.82
C GLN A 180 18.01 23.29 9.16
N HIS A 181 18.91 23.16 8.18
CA HIS A 181 20.20 22.52 8.39
C HIS A 181 21.09 23.32 9.36
N ALA A 182 21.07 24.65 9.27
CA ALA A 182 21.76 25.52 10.23
C ALA A 182 21.19 25.35 11.66
N ILE A 183 19.88 25.14 11.81
CA ILE A 183 19.26 24.87 13.12
C ILE A 183 19.64 23.49 13.65
N GLU A 184 19.62 22.45 12.80
CA GLU A 184 19.87 21.06 13.22
C GLU A 184 21.32 20.82 13.63
N HIS A 185 22.26 21.34 12.84
CA HIS A 185 23.68 21.02 12.94
C HIS A 185 24.56 22.20 13.35
N GLY A 186 24.03 23.42 13.39
CA GLY A 186 24.75 24.59 13.88
C GLY A 186 24.93 24.61 15.39
N LEU A 187 25.80 25.50 15.86
CA LEU A 187 26.07 25.70 17.28
C LEU A 187 24.86 26.35 17.99
N PRO A 188 24.74 26.23 19.33
CA PRO A 188 23.65 26.85 20.08
C PRO A 188 23.47 28.36 19.84
N GLU A 189 24.57 29.09 19.62
CA GLU A 189 24.57 30.54 19.36
C GLU A 189 24.00 30.88 17.98
N ASP A 190 24.20 30.01 17.00
CA ASP A 190 23.65 30.16 15.65
C ASP A 190 22.13 29.93 15.68
N ARG A 191 21.69 28.91 16.43
CA ARG A 191 20.26 28.66 16.68
C ARG A 191 19.62 29.83 17.43
N GLU A 192 20.30 30.37 18.43
CA GLU A 192 19.80 31.49 19.22
C GLU A 192 19.58 32.73 18.36
N ARG A 193 20.52 33.04 17.44
CA ARG A 193 20.36 34.14 16.48
C ARG A 193 19.14 33.94 15.58
N ILE A 194 18.96 32.73 15.03
CA ILE A 194 17.80 32.43 14.18
C ILE A 194 16.49 32.56 14.97
N VAL A 195 16.43 32.00 16.17
CA VAL A 195 15.26 32.09 17.05
C VAL A 195 14.95 33.56 17.40
N HIS A 196 15.96 34.35 17.74
CA HIS A 196 15.81 35.76 18.06
C HIS A 196 15.27 36.58 16.88
N ILE A 197 15.70 36.29 15.65
CA ILE A 197 15.21 36.96 14.45
C ILE A 197 13.74 36.59 14.16
N LEU A 198 13.34 35.36 14.45
CA LEU A 198 12.00 34.86 14.13
C LEU A 198 10.95 35.14 15.21
N LYS A 199 11.36 35.29 16.47
CA LYS A 199 10.43 35.40 17.60
C LYS A 199 9.49 36.63 17.50
N ASP A 200 9.98 37.75 16.98
CA ASP A 200 9.22 39.03 16.97
C ASP A 200 8.10 39.02 15.91
N ASP A 201 8.27 38.22 14.86
CA ASP A 201 7.32 38.05 13.75
C ASP A 201 6.79 36.60 13.67
N ILE A 202 6.74 35.88 14.80
CA ILE A 202 6.47 34.44 14.82
C ILE A 202 5.16 34.07 14.12
N MET A 203 4.12 34.90 14.25
CA MET A 203 2.81 34.69 13.60
C MET A 203 2.94 34.57 12.08
N LYS A 204 3.68 35.50 11.47
CA LYS A 204 3.91 35.52 10.02
C LYS A 204 4.59 34.22 9.54
N TYR A 205 5.56 33.71 10.30
CA TYR A 205 6.29 32.51 9.91
C TYR A 205 5.53 31.23 10.23
N ALA A 206 4.81 31.17 11.36
CA ALA A 206 3.99 30.02 11.72
C ALA A 206 2.85 29.75 10.72
N GLN A 207 2.31 30.79 10.08
CA GLN A 207 1.26 30.69 9.06
C GLN A 207 1.82 30.51 7.63
N HIS A 208 3.14 30.46 7.47
CA HIS A 208 3.77 30.30 6.17
C HIS A 208 4.13 28.84 5.91
N LYS A 209 3.78 28.32 4.72
CA LYS A 209 4.01 26.93 4.29
C LYS A 209 5.43 26.36 4.52
N PHE A 210 6.45 27.21 4.51
CA PHE A 210 7.83 26.83 4.81
C PHE A 210 8.31 27.36 6.15
N GLY A 211 7.72 28.46 6.62
CA GLY A 211 8.12 29.11 7.86
C GLY A 211 7.72 28.27 9.07
N CYS A 212 6.55 27.62 9.03
CA CYS A 212 6.08 26.71 10.08
C CYS A 212 7.10 25.60 10.34
N LEU A 213 7.69 25.03 9.29
CA LEU A 213 8.71 23.98 9.37
C LEU A 213 9.98 24.46 10.07
N ILE A 214 10.34 25.74 9.90
CA ILE A 214 11.48 26.35 10.60
C ILE A 214 11.17 26.52 12.07
N ILE A 215 9.98 27.03 12.41
CA ILE A 215 9.55 27.19 13.80
C ILE A 215 9.49 25.82 14.50
N GLU A 216 8.92 24.81 13.84
CA GLU A 216 8.93 23.43 14.34
C GLU A 216 10.36 22.94 14.59
N LYS A 217 11.29 23.21 13.67
CA LYS A 217 12.70 22.81 13.85
C LYS A 217 13.36 23.52 15.02
N CYS A 218 13.08 24.81 15.21
CA CYS A 218 13.53 25.55 16.39
C CYS A 218 12.99 24.92 17.69
N LEU A 219 11.73 24.46 17.71
CA LEU A 219 11.13 23.81 18.88
C LEU A 219 11.70 22.42 19.15
N ILE A 220 12.11 21.70 18.11
CA ILE A 220 12.72 20.37 18.25
C ILE A 220 14.17 20.50 18.76
N CYS A 221 14.98 21.30 18.07
CA CYS A 221 16.43 21.38 18.29
C CYS A 221 16.88 22.46 19.28
N GLY A 222 15.98 23.36 19.69
CA GLY A 222 16.29 24.50 20.55
C GLY A 222 16.50 24.11 22.01
N THR A 223 17.16 24.99 22.77
CA THR A 223 17.31 24.88 24.23
C THR A 223 15.98 25.21 24.92
N ALA A 224 15.82 24.85 26.20
CA ALA A 224 14.62 25.18 26.98
C ALA A 224 14.27 26.68 26.93
N ASN A 225 15.28 27.56 27.02
CA ASN A 225 15.08 29.01 26.95
C ASN A 225 14.62 29.47 25.57
N GLN A 226 15.15 28.89 24.50
CA GLN A 226 14.75 29.22 23.13
C GLN A 226 13.32 28.77 22.84
N LYS A 227 12.95 27.56 23.27
CA LYS A 227 11.57 27.05 23.16
C LYS A 227 10.61 27.94 23.94
N LYS A 228 10.98 28.28 25.19
CA LYS A 228 10.21 29.18 26.04
C LYS A 228 9.96 30.53 25.34
N ALA A 229 10.99 31.15 24.78
CA ALA A 229 10.86 32.45 24.10
C ALA A 229 9.89 32.41 22.90
N LEU A 230 9.89 31.32 22.11
CA LEU A 230 8.97 31.17 20.98
C LEU A 230 7.52 30.94 21.43
N ILE A 231 7.32 30.10 22.45
CA ILE A 231 6.00 29.76 22.98
C ILE A 231 5.38 30.98 23.67
N ASP A 232 6.16 31.66 24.50
CA ASP A 232 5.69 32.82 25.28
C ASP A 232 5.16 33.94 24.37
N ASN A 233 5.83 34.21 23.25
CA ASN A 233 5.39 35.22 22.28
C ASN A 233 4.03 34.93 21.60
N VAL A 234 3.57 33.68 21.66
CA VAL A 234 2.28 33.29 21.08
C VAL A 234 1.21 33.14 22.13
N CYS A 235 1.48 32.49 23.28
CA CYS A 235 0.42 32.11 24.21
C CYS A 235 0.57 32.66 25.63
N VAL A 236 1.65 33.38 25.95
CA VAL A 236 1.86 33.92 27.31
C VAL A 236 1.82 35.45 27.27
N GLY A 237 0.72 36.05 27.72
CA GLY A 237 0.60 37.50 27.77
C GLY A 237 -0.84 38.00 27.81
N GLU A 238 -1.08 39.17 27.20
CA GLU A 238 -2.39 39.83 27.14
C GLU A 238 -3.37 39.12 26.19
N ALA A 239 -4.62 39.58 26.14
CA ALA A 239 -5.69 39.02 25.31
C ALA A 239 -5.29 38.79 23.83
N GLN A 240 -4.39 39.61 23.29
CA GLN A 240 -3.88 39.47 21.92
C GLN A 240 -3.09 38.17 21.72
N THR A 241 -2.35 37.69 22.72
CA THR A 241 -1.58 36.43 22.61
C THR A 241 -2.51 35.22 22.55
N LEU A 242 -3.53 35.16 23.41
CA LEU A 242 -4.54 34.10 23.33
C LEU A 242 -5.27 34.11 21.97
N GLN A 243 -5.53 35.29 21.40
CA GLN A 243 -6.09 35.41 20.05
C GLN A 243 -5.13 34.89 18.97
N ASN A 244 -3.83 35.17 19.09
CA ASN A 244 -2.80 34.64 18.20
C ASN A 244 -2.77 33.11 18.23
N ALA A 245 -2.79 32.51 19.42
CA ALA A 245 -2.83 31.05 19.59
C ALA A 245 -4.07 30.44 18.91
N ARG A 246 -5.27 31.03 19.12
CA ARG A 246 -6.51 30.61 18.45
C ARG A 246 -6.42 30.70 16.93
N GLN A 247 -5.81 31.76 16.41
CA GLN A 247 -5.64 31.93 14.97
C GLN A 247 -4.76 30.81 14.39
N LEU A 248 -3.64 30.47 15.06
CA LEU A 248 -2.76 29.39 14.61
C LEU A 248 -3.43 28.01 14.72
N MET A 249 -4.24 27.76 15.74
CA MET A 249 -4.96 26.49 15.91
C MET A 249 -5.88 26.14 14.74
N ALA A 250 -6.47 27.15 14.09
CA ALA A 250 -7.37 26.98 12.94
C ALA A 250 -6.67 27.14 11.57
N ASP A 251 -5.37 27.43 11.56
CA ASP A 251 -4.60 27.74 10.35
C ASP A 251 -4.05 26.47 9.68
N GLU A 252 -3.98 26.47 8.33
CA GLU A 252 -3.46 25.34 7.52
C GLU A 252 -2.01 24.94 7.89
N PHE A 253 -1.21 25.86 8.39
CA PHE A 253 0.19 25.63 8.77
C PHE A 253 0.44 25.86 10.26
N GLY A 254 -0.23 26.85 10.86
CA GLY A 254 -0.08 27.22 12.26
C GLY A 254 -0.42 26.10 13.24
N HIS A 255 -1.34 25.20 12.88
CA HIS A 255 -1.76 24.13 13.78
C HIS A 255 -0.62 23.14 14.08
N TYR A 256 0.32 22.93 13.15
CA TYR A 256 1.51 22.11 13.40
C TYR A 256 2.42 22.74 14.45
N VAL A 257 2.57 24.07 14.43
CA VAL A 257 3.35 24.81 15.42
C VAL A 257 2.72 24.69 16.81
N ILE A 258 1.39 24.85 16.91
CA ILE A 258 0.66 24.70 18.19
C ILE A 258 0.77 23.27 18.73
N GLN A 259 0.72 22.24 17.87
CA GLN A 259 0.96 20.86 18.30
C GLN A 259 2.36 20.70 18.90
N LYS A 260 3.39 21.35 18.33
CA LYS A 260 4.74 21.37 18.92
C LYS A 260 4.80 22.15 20.23
N PHE A 261 3.98 23.18 20.41
CA PHE A 261 3.87 23.85 21.70
C PHE A 261 3.29 22.93 22.77
N PHE A 262 2.27 22.12 22.46
CA PHE A 262 1.80 21.08 23.39
C PHE A 262 2.84 19.98 23.65
N GLU A 263 3.70 19.66 22.68
CA GLU A 263 4.76 18.64 22.86
C GLU A 263 5.92 19.13 23.75
N TYR A 264 6.33 20.39 23.62
CA TYR A 264 7.57 20.91 24.23
C TYR A 264 7.36 22.03 25.25
N GLY A 265 6.15 22.55 25.40
CA GLY A 265 5.82 23.59 26.38
C GLY A 265 5.82 23.08 27.81
N THR A 266 6.04 23.98 28.76
CA THR A 266 5.85 23.71 30.19
C THR A 266 4.37 23.53 30.51
N ASP A 267 4.06 22.94 31.67
CA ASP A 267 2.66 22.76 32.08
C ASP A 267 1.90 24.08 32.18
N ASP A 268 2.56 25.16 32.65
CA ASP A 268 1.99 26.52 32.63
C ASP A 268 1.65 26.99 31.21
N GLN A 269 2.56 26.79 30.24
CA GLN A 269 2.32 27.18 28.85
C GLN A 269 1.21 26.37 28.21
N LYS A 270 1.13 25.07 28.51
CA LYS A 270 0.02 24.21 28.07
C LYS A 270 -1.29 24.68 28.66
N ALA A 271 -1.33 25.05 29.94
CA ALA A 271 -2.52 25.61 30.57
C ALA A 271 -2.96 26.92 29.90
N GLN A 272 -2.02 27.81 29.50
CA GLN A 272 -2.36 29.01 28.73
C GLN A 272 -2.93 28.68 27.33
N LEU A 273 -2.40 27.65 26.66
CA LEU A 273 -2.98 27.18 25.40
C LEU A 273 -4.39 26.60 25.59
N VAL A 274 -4.66 25.96 26.73
CA VAL A 274 -5.99 25.45 27.08
C VAL A 274 -6.95 26.61 27.38
N ASP A 275 -6.50 27.67 28.04
CA ASP A 275 -7.30 28.90 28.20
C ASP A 275 -7.60 29.55 26.83
N ALA A 276 -6.66 29.48 25.88
CA ALA A 276 -6.93 29.89 24.51
C ALA A 276 -7.98 29.01 23.81
N LEU A 277 -8.14 27.73 24.18
CA LEU A 277 -9.19 26.85 23.63
C LEU A 277 -10.59 27.16 24.16
N ARG A 278 -10.69 27.77 25.34
CA ARG A 278 -11.97 28.02 26.03
C ARG A 278 -12.96 28.76 25.12
N GLY A 279 -14.16 28.20 25.00
CA GLY A 279 -15.26 28.64 24.14
C GLY A 279 -15.14 28.27 22.65
N HIS A 280 -14.08 27.54 22.26
CA HIS A 280 -13.78 27.22 20.87
C HIS A 280 -13.52 25.73 20.63
N VAL A 281 -13.58 24.87 21.65
CA VAL A 281 -13.27 23.43 21.56
C VAL A 281 -14.16 22.74 20.55
N LEU A 282 -15.48 22.97 20.59
CA LEU A 282 -16.39 22.39 19.60
C LEU A 282 -16.04 22.86 18.19
N THR A 283 -15.88 24.17 18.00
CA THR A 283 -15.60 24.75 16.67
C THR A 283 -14.32 24.17 16.07
N LEU A 284 -13.26 24.03 16.86
CA LEU A 284 -11.99 23.45 16.42
C LEU A 284 -12.12 21.93 16.17
N SER A 285 -12.87 21.21 17.00
CA SER A 285 -13.07 19.76 16.85
C SER A 285 -13.70 19.37 15.52
N LEU A 286 -14.53 20.24 14.94
CA LEU A 286 -15.22 20.03 13.65
C LEU A 286 -14.42 20.54 12.43
N GLN A 287 -13.16 20.93 12.60
CA GLN A 287 -12.33 21.49 11.53
C GLN A 287 -11.21 20.53 11.10
N ILE A 288 -10.83 20.62 9.82
CA ILE A 288 -9.77 19.82 9.21
C ILE A 288 -8.40 19.97 9.91
N TYR A 289 -8.10 21.17 10.41
CA TYR A 289 -6.84 21.48 11.12
C TYR A 289 -7.00 21.45 12.64
N GLY A 290 -8.14 21.95 13.13
CA GLY A 290 -8.45 22.02 14.56
C GLY A 290 -8.66 20.63 15.20
N GLY A 291 -9.36 19.71 14.53
CA GLY A 291 -9.69 18.40 15.08
C GLY A 291 -8.47 17.58 15.48
N PRO A 292 -7.47 17.40 14.58
CA PRO A 292 -6.19 16.77 14.92
C PRO A 292 -5.43 17.48 16.05
N MET A 293 -5.51 18.83 16.11
CA MET A 293 -4.88 19.61 17.17
C MET A 293 -5.57 19.39 18.53
N ILE A 294 -6.90 19.34 18.60
CA ILE A 294 -7.64 19.01 19.84
C ILE A 294 -7.28 17.60 20.32
N GLN A 295 -7.23 16.60 19.43
CA GLN A 295 -6.80 15.24 19.79
C GLN A 295 -5.39 15.24 20.38
N LYS A 296 -4.48 16.05 19.84
CA LYS A 296 -3.11 16.19 20.33
C LYS A 296 -3.06 16.89 21.68
N ALA A 297 -3.88 17.93 21.88
CA ALA A 297 -4.02 18.63 23.16
C ALA A 297 -4.49 17.65 24.26
N LEU A 298 -5.58 16.92 24.02
CA LEU A 298 -6.12 15.92 24.96
C LEU A 298 -5.07 14.88 25.41
N LYS A 299 -4.12 14.52 24.54
CA LYS A 299 -3.07 13.53 24.82
C LYS A 299 -1.86 14.07 25.59
N LEU A 300 -1.65 15.39 25.64
CA LEU A 300 -0.39 15.99 26.09
C LEU A 300 -0.53 16.96 27.27
N VAL A 301 -1.75 17.31 27.65
CA VAL A 301 -2.05 18.15 28.83
C VAL A 301 -2.22 17.28 30.07
N ASP A 302 -2.18 17.91 31.24
CA ASP A 302 -2.45 17.25 32.52
C ASP A 302 -3.95 16.91 32.68
N LYS A 303 -4.29 16.08 33.67
CA LYS A 303 -5.68 15.66 33.90
C LYS A 303 -6.64 16.83 34.12
N THR A 304 -6.21 17.91 34.76
CA THR A 304 -7.07 19.08 35.04
C THR A 304 -7.47 19.75 33.73
N SER A 305 -6.48 20.11 32.91
CA SER A 305 -6.70 20.72 31.59
C SER A 305 -7.44 19.79 30.64
N GLN A 306 -7.19 18.48 30.70
CA GLN A 306 -7.89 17.48 29.89
C GLN A 306 -9.39 17.51 30.18
N MET A 307 -9.77 17.55 31.46
CA MET A 307 -11.18 17.64 31.85
C MET A 307 -11.81 18.98 31.47
N GLU A 308 -11.07 20.10 31.53
CA GLU A 308 -11.59 21.39 31.05
C GLU A 308 -11.97 21.36 29.55
N ILE A 309 -11.14 20.74 28.71
CA ILE A 309 -11.43 20.58 27.27
C ILE A 309 -12.68 19.71 27.07
N ILE A 310 -12.78 18.60 27.82
CA ILE A 310 -13.90 17.66 27.70
C ILE A 310 -15.21 18.29 28.21
N GLU A 311 -15.15 19.07 29.28
CA GLU A 311 -16.32 19.72 29.89
C GLU A 311 -17.05 20.64 28.91
N GLU A 312 -16.33 21.33 28.02
CA GLU A 312 -16.94 22.17 26.98
C GLU A 312 -17.70 21.34 25.92
N LEU A 313 -17.32 20.07 25.72
CA LEU A 313 -17.98 19.14 24.82
C LEU A 313 -19.11 18.35 25.48
N THR A 314 -19.21 18.35 26.82
CA THR A 314 -20.27 17.66 27.59
C THR A 314 -21.70 18.00 27.16
N PRO A 315 -22.05 19.26 26.80
CA PRO A 315 -23.41 19.57 26.39
C PRO A 315 -23.87 18.69 25.23
N ARG A 316 -25.07 18.12 25.35
CA ARG A 316 -25.71 17.22 24.37
C ARG A 316 -25.53 17.64 22.92
N ALA A 317 -25.76 18.92 22.62
CA ALA A 317 -25.63 19.46 21.26
C ALA A 317 -24.18 19.40 20.72
N CYS A 318 -23.17 19.59 21.59
CA CYS A 318 -21.76 19.47 21.25
C CYS A 318 -21.39 18.02 20.93
N VAL A 319 -21.79 17.08 21.80
CA VAL A 319 -21.56 15.64 21.61
C VAL A 319 -22.14 15.18 20.27
N ILE A 320 -23.44 15.39 20.04
CA ILE A 320 -24.10 14.91 18.81
C ILE A 320 -23.48 15.53 17.55
N ARG A 321 -23.10 16.81 17.59
CA ARG A 321 -22.39 17.44 16.46
C ARG A 321 -21.03 16.81 16.21
N CYS A 322 -20.27 16.46 17.26
CA CYS A 322 -18.99 15.77 17.09
C CYS A 322 -19.19 14.37 16.51
N ILE A 323 -20.16 13.60 17.02
CA ILE A 323 -20.46 12.24 16.55
C ILE A 323 -20.81 12.21 15.05
N LYS A 324 -21.54 13.22 14.58
CA LYS A 324 -22.00 13.31 13.19
C LYS A 324 -21.03 14.05 12.26
N ASP A 325 -19.82 14.36 12.71
CA ASP A 325 -18.81 15.06 11.91
C ASP A 325 -17.56 14.21 11.64
N GLN A 326 -16.97 14.37 10.46
CA GLN A 326 -15.81 13.60 10.00
C GLN A 326 -14.55 13.81 10.86
N TYR A 327 -14.38 14.98 11.47
CA TYR A 327 -13.27 15.31 12.36
C TYR A 327 -13.67 15.15 13.82
N GLY A 328 -14.88 15.57 14.16
CA GLY A 328 -15.44 15.47 15.51
C GLY A 328 -15.49 14.03 16.03
N MET A 329 -15.77 13.04 15.16
CA MET A 329 -15.84 11.63 15.57
C MET A 329 -14.48 11.11 16.06
N HIS A 330 -13.37 11.62 15.50
CA HIS A 330 -12.03 11.28 15.95
C HIS A 330 -11.70 11.91 17.31
N VAL A 331 -12.21 13.11 17.58
CA VAL A 331 -12.10 13.75 18.91
C VAL A 331 -12.88 12.92 19.94
N MET A 332 -14.12 12.52 19.64
CA MET A 332 -14.90 11.65 20.53
C MET A 332 -14.18 10.33 20.81
N ASN A 333 -13.67 9.65 19.78
CA ASN A 333 -12.92 8.40 19.96
C ASN A 333 -11.64 8.60 20.79
N THR A 334 -10.95 9.72 20.62
CA THR A 334 -9.80 10.07 21.48
C THR A 334 -10.22 10.25 22.94
N ILE A 335 -11.41 10.78 23.21
CA ILE A 335 -11.94 10.86 24.57
C ILE A 335 -12.16 9.45 25.13
N PHE A 336 -12.82 8.54 24.38
CA PHE A 336 -13.00 7.14 24.79
C PHE A 336 -11.69 6.42 25.13
N GLU A 337 -10.60 6.70 24.41
CA GLU A 337 -9.27 6.11 24.65
C GLU A 337 -8.57 6.65 25.91
N LEU A 338 -8.93 7.85 26.37
CA LEU A 338 -8.15 8.60 27.38
C LEU A 338 -8.80 8.71 28.75
N ILE A 339 -10.13 8.64 28.85
CA ILE A 339 -10.84 8.80 30.11
C ILE A 339 -11.45 7.50 30.62
N GLU A 340 -11.63 7.44 31.95
CA GLU A 340 -12.19 6.27 32.64
C GLU A 340 -13.67 6.07 32.26
N PRO A 341 -14.16 4.81 32.16
CA PRO A 341 -15.53 4.51 31.75
C PRO A 341 -16.61 5.26 32.53
N GLU A 342 -16.40 5.47 33.82
CA GLU A 342 -17.33 6.17 34.72
C GLU A 342 -17.56 7.63 34.30
N GLN A 343 -16.58 8.25 33.63
CA GLN A 343 -16.67 9.64 33.16
C GLN A 343 -17.34 9.78 31.79
N LEU A 344 -17.60 8.68 31.07
CA LEU A 344 -18.22 8.69 29.74
C LEU A 344 -19.75 8.79 29.75
N GLN A 345 -20.37 8.90 30.93
CA GLN A 345 -21.83 8.93 31.08
C GLN A 345 -22.49 10.03 30.24
N PHE A 346 -21.86 11.20 30.13
CA PHE A 346 -22.39 12.31 29.34
C PHE A 346 -22.58 11.97 27.85
N VAL A 347 -21.75 11.08 27.30
CA VAL A 347 -21.90 10.63 25.90
C VAL A 347 -23.10 9.71 25.78
N VAL A 348 -23.27 8.80 26.74
CA VAL A 348 -24.41 7.87 26.79
C VAL A 348 -25.72 8.64 26.90
N ASP A 349 -25.82 9.57 27.85
CA ASP A 349 -27.01 10.42 28.05
C ASP A 349 -27.32 11.25 26.80
N ALA A 350 -26.28 11.80 26.14
CA ALA A 350 -26.45 12.56 24.92
C ALA A 350 -27.03 11.73 23.77
N ILE A 351 -26.65 10.46 23.63
CA ILE A 351 -27.18 9.60 22.54
C ILE A 351 -28.51 8.94 22.89
N THR A 352 -28.79 8.62 24.16
CA THR A 352 -30.01 7.91 24.55
C THR A 352 -31.22 8.85 24.67
N ASP A 353 -31.03 10.07 25.17
CA ASP A 353 -32.14 10.97 25.49
C ASP A 353 -32.59 11.83 24.29
N SER A 354 -32.32 11.33 23.08
CA SER A 354 -32.38 12.09 21.86
C SER A 354 -33.72 12.01 21.15
N PRO A 355 -34.50 13.11 21.07
CA PRO A 355 -35.75 13.08 20.32
C PRO A 355 -35.54 13.06 18.80
N SER A 356 -34.42 13.60 18.30
CA SER A 356 -34.12 13.71 16.85
C SER A 356 -33.08 12.71 16.34
N ASP A 357 -32.13 12.33 17.20
CA ASP A 357 -30.96 11.54 16.83
C ASP A 357 -30.91 10.27 17.69
N SER A 358 -31.84 9.34 17.45
CA SER A 358 -31.88 8.07 18.16
C SER A 358 -30.58 7.28 18.00
N VAL A 359 -30.31 6.34 18.91
CA VAL A 359 -29.15 5.44 18.79
C VAL A 359 -29.15 4.73 17.44
N ALA A 360 -30.31 4.29 16.96
CA ALA A 360 -30.45 3.66 15.64
C ALA A 360 -30.03 4.61 14.50
N SER A 361 -30.46 5.88 14.53
CA SER A 361 -30.04 6.91 13.55
C SER A 361 -28.52 7.09 13.53
N LEU A 362 -27.88 7.10 14.70
CA LEU A 362 -26.42 7.21 14.81
C LEU A 362 -25.70 5.96 14.29
N CYS A 363 -26.26 4.77 14.48
CA CYS A 363 -25.71 3.52 13.92
C CYS A 363 -25.74 3.50 12.39
N LEU A 364 -26.75 4.12 11.77
CA LEU A 364 -26.90 4.24 10.32
C LEU A 364 -26.03 5.39 9.74
N HIS A 365 -25.49 6.27 10.59
CA HIS A 365 -24.72 7.43 10.17
C HIS A 365 -23.28 7.04 9.77
N GLU A 366 -22.73 7.69 8.74
CA GLU A 366 -21.39 7.38 8.19
C GLU A 366 -20.24 7.52 9.23
N TYR A 367 -20.38 8.45 10.17
CA TYR A 367 -19.44 8.67 11.28
C TYR A 367 -19.97 8.14 12.62
N GLY A 368 -21.30 8.17 12.83
CA GLY A 368 -21.90 7.87 14.13
C GLY A 368 -21.71 6.42 14.54
N ASN A 369 -21.74 5.49 13.57
CA ASN A 369 -21.51 4.07 13.80
C ASN A 369 -20.15 3.76 14.45
N TRP A 370 -19.13 4.61 14.23
CA TRP A 370 -17.82 4.45 14.87
C TRP A 370 -17.91 4.78 16.35
N VAL A 371 -18.54 5.90 16.70
CA VAL A 371 -18.70 6.31 18.10
C VAL A 371 -19.59 5.33 18.86
N ILE A 372 -20.67 4.83 18.27
CA ILE A 372 -21.51 3.81 18.93
C ILE A 372 -20.71 2.54 19.23
N ARG A 373 -19.81 2.11 18.33
CA ARG A 373 -18.90 0.99 18.62
C ARG A 373 -17.93 1.32 19.76
N SER A 374 -17.39 2.54 19.80
CA SER A 374 -16.56 2.99 20.92
C SER A 374 -17.30 2.96 22.26
N VAL A 375 -18.59 3.32 22.28
CA VAL A 375 -19.45 3.18 23.47
C VAL A 375 -19.59 1.71 23.88
N LEU A 376 -19.83 0.81 22.92
CA LEU A 376 -19.97 -0.63 23.19
C LEU A 376 -18.66 -1.29 23.63
N GLU A 377 -17.51 -0.74 23.24
CA GLU A 377 -16.18 -1.25 23.56
C GLU A 377 -15.66 -0.72 24.92
N HIS A 378 -15.80 0.57 25.19
CA HIS A 378 -15.11 1.25 26.30
C HIS A 378 -15.99 1.54 27.51
N CYS A 379 -17.31 1.66 27.36
CA CYS A 379 -18.18 1.95 28.51
C CYS A 379 -18.39 0.73 29.41
N THR A 380 -18.90 0.96 30.62
CA THR A 380 -19.31 -0.12 31.53
C THR A 380 -20.54 -0.86 31.03
N GLU A 381 -20.78 -2.08 31.50
CA GLU A 381 -21.97 -2.85 31.10
C GLU A 381 -23.29 -2.15 31.44
N GLN A 382 -23.34 -1.40 32.55
CA GLN A 382 -24.51 -0.60 32.94
C GLN A 382 -24.78 0.54 31.95
N GLN A 383 -23.72 1.23 31.50
CA GLN A 383 -23.79 2.29 30.50
C GLN A 383 -24.21 1.78 29.11
N LYS A 384 -23.80 0.56 28.75
CA LYS A 384 -24.18 -0.04 27.45
C LYS A 384 -25.65 -0.42 27.38
N ARG A 385 -26.29 -0.79 28.51
CA ARG A 385 -27.67 -1.28 28.53
C ARG A 385 -28.68 -0.39 27.77
N PRO A 386 -28.82 0.92 28.04
CA PRO A 386 -29.81 1.74 27.33
C PRO A 386 -29.53 1.86 25.83
N VAL A 387 -28.26 1.82 25.42
CA VAL A 387 -27.86 1.83 24.00
C VAL A 387 -28.23 0.51 23.33
N LEU A 388 -27.99 -0.62 24.01
CA LEU A 388 -28.34 -1.96 23.53
C LEU A 388 -29.86 -2.15 23.42
N GLU A 389 -30.66 -1.62 24.34
CA GLU A 389 -32.13 -1.70 24.23
C GLU A 389 -32.64 -0.99 22.97
N GLN A 390 -32.18 0.23 22.68
CA GLN A 390 -32.57 0.94 21.45
C GLN A 390 -32.05 0.25 20.17
N LEU A 391 -30.88 -0.39 20.24
CA LEU A 391 -30.35 -1.23 19.16
C LEU A 391 -31.25 -2.45 18.91
N HIS A 392 -31.65 -3.16 19.97
CA HIS A 392 -32.50 -4.36 19.89
C HIS A 392 -33.88 -4.07 19.29
N GLU A 393 -34.43 -2.88 19.47
CA GLU A 393 -35.67 -2.43 18.85
C GLU A 393 -35.57 -2.23 17.32
N ASN A 394 -34.35 -2.04 16.80
CA ASN A 394 -34.11 -1.62 15.40
C ASN A 394 -33.25 -2.61 14.59
N VAL A 395 -33.01 -3.82 15.10
CA VAL A 395 -32.08 -4.82 14.53
C VAL A 395 -32.25 -5.01 13.02
N LEU A 396 -33.48 -5.23 12.54
CA LEU A 396 -33.72 -5.51 11.11
C LEU A 396 -33.33 -4.34 10.19
N SER A 397 -33.54 -3.09 10.63
CA SER A 397 -33.13 -1.91 9.87
C SER A 397 -31.62 -1.74 9.87
N LEU A 398 -30.95 -2.13 10.96
CA LEU A 398 -29.50 -1.97 11.09
C LEU A 398 -28.75 -3.03 10.28
N VAL A 399 -29.25 -4.27 10.27
CA VAL A 399 -28.60 -5.40 9.59
C VAL A 399 -28.50 -5.23 8.08
N THR A 400 -29.47 -4.57 7.45
CA THR A 400 -29.51 -4.33 6.00
C THR A 400 -28.85 -3.02 5.59
N ASP A 401 -28.32 -2.25 6.53
CA ASP A 401 -27.64 -0.98 6.26
C ASP A 401 -26.11 -1.14 6.18
N LYS A 402 -25.49 -0.33 5.31
CA LYS A 402 -24.04 -0.31 5.07
C LYS A 402 -23.20 0.06 6.29
N HIS A 403 -23.75 0.78 7.27
CA HIS A 403 -23.08 1.20 8.50
C HIS A 403 -23.64 0.43 9.71
N GLY A 404 -24.96 0.29 9.78
CA GLY A 404 -25.65 -0.42 10.86
C GLY A 404 -25.18 -1.86 11.04
N CYS A 405 -24.88 -2.58 9.95
CA CYS A 405 -24.44 -3.98 10.02
C CYS A 405 -23.13 -4.14 10.81
N PHE A 406 -22.23 -3.17 10.76
CA PHE A 406 -20.98 -3.19 11.52
C PHE A 406 -21.22 -3.06 13.03
N VAL A 407 -22.23 -2.28 13.44
CA VAL A 407 -22.59 -2.16 14.86
C VAL A 407 -23.21 -3.46 15.36
N ILE A 408 -24.12 -4.06 14.58
CA ILE A 408 -24.73 -5.35 14.94
C ILE A 408 -23.67 -6.47 15.01
N ASN A 409 -22.75 -6.53 14.04
CA ASN A 409 -21.65 -7.51 14.10
C ASN A 409 -20.79 -7.33 15.34
N HIS A 410 -20.49 -6.09 15.74
CA HIS A 410 -19.73 -5.84 16.97
C HIS A 410 -20.44 -6.39 18.21
N VAL A 411 -21.77 -6.24 18.31
CA VAL A 411 -22.54 -6.84 19.42
C VAL A 411 -22.53 -8.37 19.35
N ILE A 412 -22.59 -8.96 18.15
CA ILE A 412 -22.52 -10.42 17.97
C ILE A 412 -21.14 -10.97 18.39
N GLU A 413 -20.05 -10.27 18.04
CA GLU A 413 -18.67 -10.68 18.32
C GLU A 413 -18.31 -10.54 19.80
N HIS A 414 -18.64 -9.39 20.40
CA HIS A 414 -18.11 -8.97 21.70
C HIS A 414 -19.17 -8.81 22.80
N GLY A 415 -20.46 -8.76 22.45
CA GLY A 415 -21.55 -8.57 23.40
C GLY A 415 -21.77 -9.77 24.32
N LEU A 416 -22.63 -9.60 25.33
CA LEU A 416 -23.02 -10.68 26.23
C LEU A 416 -23.89 -11.73 25.50
N PRO A 417 -23.89 -13.01 25.93
CA PRO A 417 -24.70 -14.06 25.30
C PRO A 417 -26.18 -13.71 25.14
N GLU A 418 -26.77 -13.01 26.11
CA GLU A 418 -28.19 -12.60 26.09
C GLU A 418 -28.47 -11.60 24.96
N ASP A 419 -27.54 -10.69 24.70
CA ASP A 419 -27.65 -9.70 23.62
C ASP A 419 -27.49 -10.38 22.25
N ARG A 420 -26.57 -11.35 22.13
CA ARG A 420 -26.39 -12.15 20.91
C ARG A 420 -27.64 -12.96 20.59
N GLU A 421 -28.22 -13.61 21.59
CA GLU A 421 -29.43 -14.41 21.43
C GLU A 421 -30.63 -13.53 21.04
N ARG A 422 -30.77 -12.33 21.63
CA ARG A 422 -31.82 -11.38 21.24
C ARG A 422 -31.69 -10.97 19.78
N ILE A 423 -30.48 -10.66 19.30
CA ILE A 423 -30.24 -10.36 17.89
C ILE A 423 -30.60 -11.57 17.02
N ALA A 424 -30.07 -12.75 17.32
CA ALA A 424 -30.34 -13.97 16.55
C ALA A 424 -31.84 -14.28 16.44
N ARG A 425 -32.58 -14.11 17.55
CA ARG A 425 -34.03 -14.29 17.61
C ARG A 425 -34.78 -13.31 16.72
N SER A 426 -34.38 -12.03 16.71
CA SER A 426 -34.97 -11.00 15.85
C SER A 426 -34.75 -11.25 14.36
N LEU A 427 -33.69 -12.00 13.98
CA LEU A 427 -33.40 -12.33 12.59
C LEU A 427 -34.11 -13.58 12.08
N HIS A 428 -34.68 -14.42 12.97
CA HIS A 428 -35.13 -15.78 12.66
C HIS A 428 -36.13 -15.86 11.48
N GLU A 429 -37.09 -14.94 11.41
CA GLU A 429 -38.11 -14.93 10.36
C GLU A 429 -37.59 -14.43 9.00
N ASN A 430 -36.44 -13.74 8.99
CA ASN A 430 -35.88 -13.07 7.81
C ASN A 430 -34.57 -13.70 7.31
N VAL A 431 -34.15 -14.83 7.88
CA VAL A 431 -32.84 -15.46 7.60
C VAL A 431 -32.58 -15.63 6.11
N LEU A 432 -33.56 -16.11 5.34
CA LEU A 432 -33.41 -16.32 3.89
C LEU A 432 -33.16 -15.01 3.14
N THR A 433 -34.02 -14.01 3.36
CA THR A 433 -33.91 -12.68 2.75
C THR A 433 -32.56 -12.05 3.10
N LEU A 434 -32.14 -12.15 4.36
CA LEU A 434 -30.88 -11.62 4.84
C LEU A 434 -29.68 -12.36 4.26
N ALA A 435 -29.74 -13.68 4.08
CA ALA A 435 -28.67 -14.46 3.46
C ALA A 435 -28.41 -14.05 1.99
N THR A 436 -29.42 -13.47 1.32
CA THR A 436 -29.28 -12.90 -0.02
C THR A 436 -28.97 -11.39 -0.02
N ASP A 437 -29.09 -10.71 1.12
CA ASP A 437 -28.76 -9.29 1.22
C ASP A 437 -27.24 -9.05 1.32
N LYS A 438 -26.77 -7.96 0.71
CA LYS A 438 -25.35 -7.61 0.68
C LYS A 438 -24.75 -7.43 2.07
N TYR A 439 -25.49 -6.83 3.01
CA TYR A 439 -25.02 -6.56 4.37
C TYR A 439 -25.54 -7.62 5.35
N GLY A 440 -26.80 -8.02 5.19
CA GLY A 440 -27.45 -9.04 5.99
C GLY A 440 -26.74 -10.39 5.96
N SER A 441 -26.19 -10.79 4.81
CA SER A 441 -25.46 -12.06 4.68
C SER A 441 -24.21 -12.10 5.55
N HIS A 442 -23.54 -10.96 5.71
CA HIS A 442 -22.42 -10.82 6.61
C HIS A 442 -22.87 -10.95 8.07
N VAL A 443 -24.02 -10.39 8.44
CA VAL A 443 -24.56 -10.53 9.80
C VAL A 443 -24.94 -11.98 10.10
N ILE A 444 -25.66 -12.65 9.20
CA ILE A 444 -26.02 -14.08 9.37
C ILE A 444 -24.75 -14.93 9.52
N LYS A 445 -23.69 -14.64 8.76
CA LYS A 445 -22.39 -15.29 8.95
C LYS A 445 -21.86 -15.10 10.38
N HIS A 446 -21.87 -13.90 10.93
CA HIS A 446 -21.38 -13.67 12.30
C HIS A 446 -22.24 -14.38 13.35
N VAL A 447 -23.57 -14.45 13.14
CA VAL A 447 -24.44 -15.25 14.03
C VAL A 447 -24.06 -16.73 13.97
N ILE A 448 -23.72 -17.28 12.80
CA ILE A 448 -23.24 -18.67 12.69
C ILE A 448 -21.92 -18.86 13.45
N VAL A 449 -20.98 -17.91 13.34
CA VAL A 449 -19.64 -18.02 13.95
C VAL A 449 -19.70 -17.85 15.48
N HIS A 450 -20.38 -16.82 15.97
CA HIS A 450 -20.31 -16.37 17.36
C HIS A 450 -21.58 -16.63 18.18
N GLY A 451 -22.68 -17.02 17.52
CA GLY A 451 -23.95 -17.35 18.15
C GLY A 451 -23.94 -18.72 18.83
N LEU A 452 -25.02 -19.00 19.56
CA LEU A 452 -25.20 -20.23 20.31
C LEU A 452 -25.47 -21.42 19.37
N PRO A 453 -25.21 -22.67 19.80
CA PRO A 453 -25.51 -23.86 18.98
C PRO A 453 -26.98 -23.93 18.51
N GLU A 454 -27.91 -23.45 19.34
CA GLU A 454 -29.35 -23.38 19.04
C GLU A 454 -29.65 -22.38 17.92
N ASP A 455 -28.94 -21.25 17.88
CA ASP A 455 -29.08 -20.24 16.83
C ASP A 455 -28.62 -20.81 15.48
N ARG A 456 -27.52 -21.57 15.48
CA ARG A 456 -27.00 -22.25 14.29
C ARG A 456 -28.04 -23.25 13.75
N GLU A 457 -28.65 -24.04 14.63
CA GLU A 457 -29.69 -24.99 14.23
C GLU A 457 -30.90 -24.28 13.60
N ARG A 458 -31.36 -23.18 14.21
CA ARG A 458 -32.46 -22.37 13.68
C ARG A 458 -32.13 -21.80 12.30
N ILE A 459 -30.92 -21.26 12.11
CA ILE A 459 -30.46 -20.74 10.82
C ILE A 459 -30.45 -21.86 9.77
N VAL A 460 -29.80 -23.01 10.06
CA VAL A 460 -29.75 -24.14 9.12
C VAL A 460 -31.14 -24.61 8.73
N ARG A 461 -32.07 -24.69 9.70
CA ARG A 461 -33.47 -25.05 9.44
C ARG A 461 -34.17 -24.05 8.52
N SER A 462 -34.01 -22.75 8.75
CA SER A 462 -34.59 -21.70 7.90
C SER A 462 -34.02 -21.69 6.48
N LEU A 463 -32.79 -22.17 6.28
CA LEU A 463 -32.15 -22.24 4.96
C LEU A 463 -32.46 -23.53 4.20
N HIS A 464 -33.09 -24.52 4.83
CA HIS A 464 -33.17 -25.90 4.33
C HIS A 464 -33.73 -26.02 2.91
N GLU A 465 -34.76 -25.26 2.52
CA GLU A 465 -35.35 -25.38 1.18
C GLU A 465 -34.58 -24.63 0.07
N ASN A 466 -33.56 -23.84 0.44
CA ASN A 466 -32.91 -22.88 -0.46
C ASN A 466 -31.40 -23.06 -0.58
N ILE A 467 -30.83 -24.17 -0.07
CA ILE A 467 -29.38 -24.41 -0.04
C ILE A 467 -28.72 -24.27 -1.42
N THR A 468 -29.30 -24.92 -2.44
CA THR A 468 -28.75 -24.87 -3.80
C THR A 468 -28.84 -23.46 -4.38
N SER A 469 -30.00 -22.80 -4.25
CA SER A 469 -30.21 -21.42 -4.72
C SER A 469 -29.22 -20.44 -4.07
N LEU A 470 -29.04 -20.54 -2.75
CA LEU A 470 -28.10 -19.72 -2.00
C LEU A 470 -26.65 -19.98 -2.38
N SER A 471 -26.28 -21.23 -2.65
CA SER A 471 -24.94 -21.60 -3.08
C SER A 471 -24.57 -20.99 -4.44
N LEU A 472 -25.56 -20.74 -5.30
CA LEU A 472 -25.42 -20.05 -6.59
C LEU A 472 -25.54 -18.52 -6.47
N HIS A 473 -25.84 -17.99 -5.28
CA HIS A 473 -26.04 -16.56 -5.05
C HIS A 473 -24.74 -15.85 -4.64
N GLU A 474 -24.55 -14.59 -5.07
CA GLU A 474 -23.32 -13.82 -4.79
C GLU A 474 -23.03 -13.59 -3.31
N CYS A 475 -24.09 -13.47 -2.49
CA CYS A 475 -24.02 -13.34 -1.04
C CYS A 475 -24.26 -14.68 -0.33
N GLY A 476 -25.20 -15.48 -0.84
CA GLY A 476 -25.67 -16.69 -0.17
C GLY A 476 -24.59 -17.76 -0.05
N ASN A 477 -23.68 -17.85 -1.04
CA ASN A 477 -22.59 -18.82 -1.02
C ASN A 477 -21.68 -18.66 0.20
N TRP A 478 -21.49 -17.43 0.70
CA TRP A 478 -20.71 -17.16 1.90
C TRP A 478 -21.40 -17.68 3.16
N VAL A 479 -22.73 -17.57 3.23
CA VAL A 479 -23.53 -18.10 4.34
C VAL A 479 -23.47 -19.62 4.35
N ILE A 480 -23.65 -20.28 3.20
CA ILE A 480 -23.55 -21.75 3.10
C ILE A 480 -22.16 -22.25 3.49
N ARG A 481 -21.09 -21.58 3.05
CA ARG A 481 -19.72 -21.92 3.48
C ARG A 481 -19.52 -21.76 4.98
N SER A 482 -20.07 -20.71 5.59
CA SER A 482 -20.04 -20.52 7.05
C SER A 482 -20.72 -21.66 7.79
N VAL A 483 -21.87 -22.14 7.28
CA VAL A 483 -22.56 -23.33 7.81
C VAL A 483 -21.66 -24.56 7.73
N LEU A 484 -21.02 -24.79 6.58
CA LEU A 484 -20.13 -25.94 6.38
C LEU A 484 -18.87 -25.88 7.27
N GLU A 485 -18.42 -24.69 7.63
CA GLU A 485 -17.22 -24.47 8.46
C GLU A 485 -17.51 -24.58 9.97
N HIS A 486 -18.60 -23.98 10.45
CA HIS A 486 -18.82 -23.77 11.89
C HIS A 486 -19.97 -24.58 12.51
N CYS A 487 -20.85 -25.19 11.72
CA CYS A 487 -21.89 -26.06 12.26
C CYS A 487 -21.34 -27.44 12.62
N THR A 488 -22.09 -28.19 13.42
CA THR A 488 -21.76 -29.59 13.75
C THR A 488 -21.98 -30.50 12.55
N GLU A 489 -21.33 -31.67 12.53
CA GLU A 489 -21.51 -32.63 11.44
C GLU A 489 -22.96 -33.03 11.23
N GLN A 490 -23.75 -33.18 12.31
CA GLN A 490 -25.19 -33.48 12.23
C GLN A 490 -25.97 -32.36 11.50
N GLN A 491 -25.64 -31.10 11.80
CA GLN A 491 -26.28 -29.94 11.15
C GLN A 491 -25.85 -29.78 9.68
N LYS A 492 -24.63 -30.22 9.33
CA LYS A 492 -24.15 -30.17 7.94
C LYS A 492 -24.80 -31.21 7.03
N ARG A 493 -25.24 -32.36 7.55
CA ARG A 493 -25.74 -33.48 6.70
C ARG A 493 -26.87 -33.07 5.74
N PRO A 494 -27.95 -32.40 6.19
CA PRO A 494 -29.03 -31.99 5.28
C PRO A 494 -28.57 -30.99 4.21
N VAL A 495 -27.57 -30.15 4.53
CA VAL A 495 -26.98 -29.19 3.59
C VAL A 495 -26.15 -29.92 2.54
N LEU A 496 -25.28 -30.84 2.98
CA LEU A 496 -24.43 -31.65 2.09
C LEU A 496 -25.26 -32.53 1.15
N GLU A 497 -26.36 -33.11 1.62
CA GLU A 497 -27.26 -33.91 0.79
C GLU A 497 -27.80 -33.14 -0.41
N GLN A 498 -28.30 -31.91 -0.21
CA GLN A 498 -28.79 -31.07 -1.30
C GLN A 498 -27.69 -30.57 -2.24
N LEU A 499 -26.49 -30.29 -1.71
CA LEU A 499 -25.34 -29.96 -2.54
C LEU A 499 -24.95 -31.13 -3.44
N HIS A 500 -24.97 -32.37 -2.90
CA HIS A 500 -24.63 -33.58 -3.63
C HIS A 500 -25.63 -33.91 -4.75
N GLU A 501 -26.90 -33.50 -4.63
CA GLU A 501 -27.90 -33.64 -5.69
C GLU A 501 -27.67 -32.68 -6.87
N ASN A 502 -26.97 -31.56 -6.64
CA ASN A 502 -26.83 -30.46 -7.60
C ASN A 502 -25.38 -30.13 -7.97
N VAL A 503 -24.44 -31.06 -7.75
CA VAL A 503 -22.98 -30.84 -7.91
C VAL A 503 -22.63 -30.24 -9.26
N LEU A 504 -23.13 -30.82 -10.37
CA LEU A 504 -22.74 -30.36 -11.70
C LEU A 504 -23.12 -28.89 -11.95
N SER A 505 -24.33 -28.50 -11.57
CA SER A 505 -24.81 -27.12 -11.65
C SER A 505 -23.90 -26.18 -10.85
N LEU A 506 -23.63 -26.54 -9.60
CA LEU A 506 -22.79 -25.76 -8.69
C LEU A 506 -21.35 -25.60 -9.21
N VAL A 507 -20.73 -26.66 -9.70
CA VAL A 507 -19.34 -26.64 -10.21
C VAL A 507 -19.18 -25.75 -11.44
N THR A 508 -20.23 -25.65 -12.26
CA THR A 508 -20.23 -24.79 -13.46
C THR A 508 -20.64 -23.34 -13.17
N ASP A 509 -21.05 -23.02 -11.94
CA ASP A 509 -21.46 -21.67 -11.57
C ASP A 509 -20.31 -20.82 -11.01
N LYS A 510 -20.43 -19.49 -11.16
CA LYS A 510 -19.45 -18.51 -10.68
C LYS A 510 -19.30 -18.56 -9.15
N TYR A 511 -20.36 -18.82 -8.40
CA TYR A 511 -20.38 -18.83 -6.94
C TYR A 511 -20.44 -20.25 -6.38
N GLY A 512 -21.24 -21.12 -7.01
CA GLY A 512 -21.40 -22.52 -6.60
C GLY A 512 -20.08 -23.30 -6.55
N CYS A 513 -19.13 -23.00 -7.45
CA CYS A 513 -17.83 -23.68 -7.47
C CYS A 513 -17.02 -23.46 -6.19
N PHE A 514 -17.16 -22.31 -5.52
CA PHE A 514 -16.52 -22.02 -4.24
C PHE A 514 -17.10 -22.87 -3.10
N VAL A 515 -18.41 -23.16 -3.14
CA VAL A 515 -19.07 -24.02 -2.15
C VAL A 515 -18.60 -25.46 -2.31
N ILE A 516 -18.58 -25.98 -3.54
CA ILE A 516 -18.10 -27.36 -3.80
C ILE A 516 -16.62 -27.51 -3.46
N ASN A 517 -15.78 -26.52 -3.78
CA ASN A 517 -14.36 -26.55 -3.38
C ASN A 517 -14.19 -26.59 -1.87
N HIS A 518 -14.98 -25.84 -1.11
CA HIS A 518 -14.92 -25.91 0.35
C HIS A 518 -15.25 -27.31 0.87
N VAL A 519 -16.23 -28.01 0.26
CA VAL A 519 -16.53 -29.42 0.60
C VAL A 519 -15.37 -30.35 0.21
N ILE A 520 -14.68 -30.11 -0.90
CA ILE A 520 -13.52 -30.92 -1.31
C ILE A 520 -12.33 -30.72 -0.37
N GLU A 521 -12.05 -29.47 0.01
CA GLU A 521 -10.91 -29.09 0.85
C GLU A 521 -11.08 -29.60 2.29
N HIS A 522 -12.26 -29.40 2.88
CA HIS A 522 -12.49 -29.61 4.32
C HIS A 522 -13.49 -30.72 4.65
N GLY A 523 -14.27 -31.20 3.68
CA GLY A 523 -15.27 -32.24 3.90
C GLY A 523 -14.67 -33.63 4.10
N LEU A 524 -15.51 -34.57 4.54
CA LEU A 524 -15.09 -35.95 4.78
C LEU A 524 -14.79 -36.70 3.47
N PRO A 525 -13.97 -37.77 3.51
CA PRO A 525 -13.64 -38.58 2.33
C PRO A 525 -14.87 -39.10 1.57
N GLU A 526 -15.96 -39.44 2.27
CA GLU A 526 -17.21 -39.93 1.67
C GLU A 526 -17.89 -38.85 0.82
N ASP A 527 -17.87 -37.61 1.29
CA ASP A 527 -18.44 -36.47 0.58
C ASP A 527 -17.60 -36.15 -0.68
N ARG A 528 -16.27 -36.25 -0.59
CA ARG A 528 -15.37 -36.14 -1.75
C ARG A 528 -15.63 -37.23 -2.79
N GLU A 529 -15.89 -38.46 -2.35
CA GLU A 529 -16.20 -39.57 -3.24
C GLU A 529 -17.52 -39.35 -3.99
N ARG A 530 -18.55 -38.87 -3.29
CA ARG A 530 -19.84 -38.54 -3.89
C ARG A 530 -19.69 -37.46 -4.98
N ILE A 531 -18.96 -36.39 -4.68
CA ILE A 531 -18.65 -35.33 -5.67
C ILE A 531 -17.91 -35.92 -6.86
N ALA A 532 -16.85 -36.71 -6.63
CA ALA A 532 -16.08 -37.32 -7.71
C ALA A 532 -16.93 -38.22 -8.61
N ARG A 533 -17.84 -38.99 -8.02
CA ARG A 533 -18.77 -39.86 -8.76
C ARG A 533 -19.76 -39.05 -9.61
N SER A 534 -20.34 -37.99 -9.05
CA SER A 534 -21.29 -37.12 -9.78
C SER A 534 -20.66 -36.38 -10.95
N LEU A 535 -19.34 -36.13 -10.92
CA LEU A 535 -18.63 -35.43 -11.98
C LEU A 535 -18.03 -36.36 -13.04
N HIS A 536 -18.08 -37.68 -12.85
CA HIS A 536 -17.33 -38.66 -13.67
C HIS A 536 -17.61 -38.54 -15.17
N GLU A 537 -18.85 -38.31 -15.59
CA GLU A 537 -19.21 -38.22 -17.01
C GLU A 537 -18.82 -36.87 -17.66
N ASN A 538 -18.46 -35.86 -16.86
CA ASN A 538 -18.29 -34.48 -17.32
C ASN A 538 -16.86 -33.94 -17.14
N ILE A 539 -15.90 -34.76 -16.71
CA ILE A 539 -14.56 -34.30 -16.30
C ILE A 539 -13.89 -33.45 -17.38
N ILE A 540 -13.89 -33.90 -18.64
CA ILE A 540 -13.24 -33.17 -19.74
C ILE A 540 -13.90 -31.82 -20.00
N SER A 541 -15.24 -31.79 -20.05
CA SER A 541 -16.00 -30.54 -20.20
C SER A 541 -15.67 -29.56 -19.07
N LEU A 542 -15.59 -30.05 -17.83
CA LEU A 542 -15.26 -29.24 -16.67
C LEU A 542 -13.82 -28.73 -16.69
N CYS A 543 -12.85 -29.51 -17.16
CA CYS A 543 -11.46 -29.06 -17.30
C CYS A 543 -11.30 -27.88 -18.25
N LEU A 544 -12.14 -27.81 -19.28
CA LEU A 544 -12.20 -26.71 -20.26
C LEU A 544 -13.10 -25.55 -19.78
N HIS A 545 -13.81 -25.74 -18.66
CA HIS A 545 -14.70 -24.73 -18.11
C HIS A 545 -13.95 -23.77 -17.16
N LYS A 546 -14.29 -22.48 -17.24
CA LYS A 546 -13.66 -21.42 -16.41
C LYS A 546 -13.69 -21.73 -14.91
N TYR A 547 -14.84 -22.19 -14.41
CA TYR A 547 -15.03 -22.52 -12.98
C TYR A 547 -14.82 -24.01 -12.69
N GLY A 548 -15.21 -24.88 -13.63
CA GLY A 548 -15.09 -26.33 -13.45
C GLY A 548 -13.64 -26.79 -13.34
N SER A 549 -12.73 -26.15 -14.09
CA SER A 549 -11.30 -26.42 -14.04
C SER A 549 -10.70 -26.15 -12.66
N TRP A 550 -11.29 -25.25 -11.88
CA TRP A 550 -10.85 -24.99 -10.52
C TRP A 550 -11.27 -26.10 -9.57
N VAL A 551 -12.49 -26.62 -9.73
CA VAL A 551 -12.96 -27.77 -8.95
C VAL A 551 -12.15 -29.03 -9.25
N ILE A 552 -11.87 -29.32 -10.52
CA ILE A 552 -11.03 -30.48 -10.87
C ILE A 552 -9.62 -30.35 -10.27
N ARG A 553 -9.04 -29.13 -10.21
CA ARG A 553 -7.75 -28.91 -9.54
C ARG A 553 -7.81 -29.21 -8.05
N SER A 554 -8.85 -28.73 -7.36
CA SER A 554 -9.07 -29.03 -5.94
C SER A 554 -9.22 -30.54 -5.70
N MET A 555 -9.92 -31.25 -6.58
CA MET A 555 -10.02 -32.72 -6.51
C MET A 555 -8.64 -33.40 -6.65
N LEU A 556 -7.79 -32.95 -7.56
CA LEU A 556 -6.44 -33.51 -7.74
C LEU A 556 -5.55 -33.27 -6.51
N GLU A 557 -5.77 -32.17 -5.79
CA GLU A 557 -4.99 -31.81 -4.60
C GLU A 557 -5.48 -32.54 -3.34
N HIS A 558 -6.79 -32.58 -3.09
CA HIS A 558 -7.35 -33.01 -1.80
C HIS A 558 -8.02 -34.38 -1.79
N CYS A 559 -8.42 -34.94 -2.94
CA CYS A 559 -9.03 -36.28 -2.95
C CYS A 559 -7.97 -37.37 -2.68
N THR A 560 -8.41 -38.55 -2.28
CA THR A 560 -7.52 -39.72 -2.14
C THR A 560 -7.04 -40.21 -3.50
N GLU A 561 -5.94 -40.97 -3.53
CA GLU A 561 -5.41 -41.52 -4.78
C GLU A 561 -6.44 -42.36 -5.55
N GLN A 562 -7.26 -43.15 -4.85
CA GLN A 562 -8.34 -43.93 -5.46
C GLN A 562 -9.41 -43.04 -6.12
N GLN A 563 -9.78 -41.94 -5.48
CA GLN A 563 -10.76 -40.99 -5.99
C GLN A 563 -10.22 -40.17 -7.17
N LYS A 564 -8.91 -39.93 -7.24
CA LYS A 564 -8.27 -39.23 -8.37
C LYS A 564 -8.17 -40.10 -9.63
N ARG A 565 -8.10 -41.44 -9.52
CA ARG A 565 -7.84 -42.33 -10.68
C ARG A 565 -8.77 -42.08 -11.86
N PRO A 566 -10.11 -42.03 -11.71
CA PRO A 566 -11.00 -41.81 -12.85
C PRO A 566 -10.80 -40.43 -13.51
N VAL A 567 -10.41 -39.42 -12.72
CA VAL A 567 -10.07 -38.09 -13.22
C VAL A 567 -8.80 -38.16 -14.05
N LEU A 568 -7.72 -38.70 -13.48
CA LEU A 568 -6.42 -38.80 -14.13
C LEU A 568 -6.48 -39.61 -15.43
N GLU A 569 -7.23 -40.71 -15.47
CA GLU A 569 -7.42 -41.52 -16.68
C GLU A 569 -8.00 -40.71 -17.83
N GLN A 570 -9.10 -39.98 -17.58
CA GLN A 570 -9.71 -39.12 -18.61
C GLN A 570 -8.77 -37.98 -19.05
N LEU A 571 -8.04 -37.37 -18.11
CA LEU A 571 -7.04 -36.34 -18.42
C LEU A 571 -5.95 -36.86 -19.36
N HIS A 572 -5.46 -38.08 -19.13
CA HIS A 572 -4.44 -38.70 -19.98
C HIS A 572 -4.93 -38.96 -21.40
N ASP A 573 -6.19 -39.37 -21.56
CA ASP A 573 -6.79 -39.69 -22.85
C ASP A 573 -7.08 -38.43 -23.70
N ASN A 574 -7.23 -37.27 -23.05
CA ASN A 574 -7.55 -35.98 -23.69
C ASN A 574 -6.43 -34.94 -23.56
N LEU A 575 -5.20 -35.39 -23.27
CA LEU A 575 -4.10 -34.53 -22.85
C LEU A 575 -3.84 -33.36 -23.78
N LEU A 576 -3.70 -33.60 -25.09
CA LEU A 576 -3.30 -32.55 -26.03
C LEU A 576 -4.33 -31.41 -26.08
N ASN A 577 -5.62 -31.75 -26.09
CA ASN A 577 -6.71 -30.78 -26.06
C ASN A 577 -6.65 -29.91 -24.79
N LEU A 578 -6.47 -30.56 -23.63
CA LEU A 578 -6.42 -29.89 -22.33
C LEU A 578 -5.20 -28.97 -22.20
N VAL A 579 -4.01 -29.40 -22.62
CA VAL A 579 -2.79 -28.59 -22.50
C VAL A 579 -2.83 -27.36 -23.40
N THR A 580 -3.57 -27.42 -24.53
CA THR A 580 -3.76 -26.26 -25.39
C THR A 580 -4.84 -25.29 -24.90
N ASP A 581 -5.73 -25.72 -24.02
CA ASP A 581 -6.82 -24.90 -23.51
C ASP A 581 -6.37 -23.88 -22.44
N PRO A 582 -6.92 -22.65 -22.40
CA PRO A 582 -6.59 -21.64 -21.39
C PRO A 582 -6.82 -22.04 -19.93
N TYR A 583 -7.74 -22.98 -19.66
CA TYR A 583 -8.06 -23.49 -18.32
C TYR A 583 -7.50 -24.90 -18.11
N GLY A 584 -7.66 -25.77 -19.12
CA GLY A 584 -7.21 -27.17 -19.07
C GLY A 584 -5.72 -27.31 -18.80
N ASN A 585 -4.87 -26.40 -19.30
CA ASN A 585 -3.42 -26.45 -19.07
C ASN A 585 -3.06 -26.36 -17.57
N TYR A 586 -3.87 -25.65 -16.77
CA TYR A 586 -3.66 -25.56 -15.33
C TYR A 586 -4.08 -26.84 -14.62
N VAL A 587 -5.11 -27.55 -15.13
CA VAL A 587 -5.51 -28.85 -14.62
C VAL A 587 -4.40 -29.87 -14.82
N ILE A 588 -3.79 -29.92 -16.01
CA ILE A 588 -2.66 -30.82 -16.29
C ILE A 588 -1.45 -30.48 -15.42
N GLN A 589 -1.18 -29.20 -15.15
CA GLN A 589 -0.12 -28.82 -14.21
C GLN A 589 -0.38 -29.36 -12.79
N HIS A 590 -1.63 -29.38 -12.31
CA HIS A 590 -1.96 -29.98 -11.01
C HIS A 590 -1.91 -31.51 -11.05
N ALA A 591 -2.25 -32.14 -12.18
CA ALA A 591 -2.07 -33.57 -12.36
C ALA A 591 -0.59 -33.97 -12.26
N ILE A 592 0.33 -33.12 -12.74
CA ILE A 592 1.77 -33.32 -12.55
C ILE A 592 2.18 -33.13 -11.08
N GLU A 593 1.67 -32.10 -10.42
CA GLU A 593 2.05 -31.76 -9.04
C GLU A 593 1.57 -32.80 -8.01
N HIS A 594 0.31 -33.23 -8.14
CA HIS A 594 -0.36 -34.07 -7.14
C HIS A 594 -0.67 -35.50 -7.61
N GLY A 595 -0.35 -35.84 -8.86
CA GLY A 595 -0.41 -37.22 -9.37
C GLY A 595 0.83 -38.04 -9.03
N LEU A 596 0.76 -39.34 -9.25
CA LEU A 596 1.88 -40.26 -9.01
C LEU A 596 2.96 -40.14 -10.11
N PRO A 597 4.18 -40.65 -9.86
CA PRO A 597 5.25 -40.64 -10.85
C PRO A 597 4.86 -41.27 -12.20
N GLU A 598 4.00 -42.30 -12.21
CA GLU A 598 3.51 -42.98 -13.41
C GLU A 598 2.61 -42.07 -14.25
N ASP A 599 1.79 -41.25 -13.60
CA ASP A 599 0.91 -40.27 -14.26
C ASP A 599 1.76 -39.19 -14.95
N ARG A 600 2.80 -38.70 -14.27
CA ARG A 600 3.78 -37.75 -14.83
C ARG A 600 4.49 -38.33 -16.06
N GLU A 601 4.89 -39.60 -15.99
CA GLU A 601 5.54 -40.29 -17.10
C GLU A 601 4.60 -40.42 -18.30
N ARG A 602 3.33 -40.80 -18.07
CA ARG A 602 2.32 -40.92 -19.12
C ARG A 602 2.06 -39.58 -19.80
N ILE A 603 1.96 -38.48 -19.04
CA ILE A 603 1.82 -37.12 -19.58
C ILE A 603 2.98 -36.78 -20.51
N VAL A 604 4.23 -36.98 -20.07
CA VAL A 604 5.40 -36.65 -20.90
C VAL A 604 5.56 -37.57 -22.09
N ARG A 605 5.25 -38.86 -21.94
CA ARG A 605 5.25 -39.82 -23.05
C ARG A 605 4.24 -39.43 -24.12
N ASN A 606 3.05 -38.95 -23.75
CA ASN A 606 2.04 -38.49 -24.69
C ASN A 606 2.38 -37.16 -25.36
N LEU A 607 3.10 -36.27 -24.66
CA LEU A 607 3.63 -35.04 -25.26
C LEU A 607 4.87 -35.30 -26.14
N LYS A 608 5.44 -36.51 -26.12
CA LYS A 608 6.65 -36.89 -26.86
C LYS A 608 6.43 -36.70 -28.36
N GLY A 609 7.06 -35.68 -28.92
CA GLY A 609 7.02 -35.35 -30.36
C GLY A 609 6.24 -34.09 -30.70
N ASP A 610 5.34 -33.64 -29.82
CA ASP A 610 4.53 -32.42 -30.01
C ASP A 610 5.11 -31.20 -29.28
N ILE A 611 6.10 -31.41 -28.40
CA ILE A 611 6.84 -30.34 -27.69
C ILE A 611 7.45 -29.34 -28.67
N LEU A 612 8.00 -29.82 -29.80
CA LEU A 612 8.64 -28.95 -30.80
C LEU A 612 7.63 -28.29 -31.72
N LYS A 613 6.62 -29.04 -32.16
CA LYS A 613 5.54 -28.52 -33.00
C LYS A 613 4.82 -27.35 -32.33
N ASN A 614 4.75 -27.39 -31.00
CA ASN A 614 4.03 -26.42 -30.20
C ASN A 614 4.91 -25.63 -29.21
N ALA A 615 6.20 -25.47 -29.50
CA ALA A 615 7.12 -24.67 -28.66
C ALA A 615 6.74 -23.16 -28.56
N HIS A 616 5.78 -22.72 -29.36
CA HIS A 616 5.17 -21.39 -29.31
C HIS A 616 3.94 -21.34 -28.38
N HIS A 617 3.40 -22.49 -27.97
CA HIS A 617 2.18 -22.57 -27.16
C HIS A 617 2.51 -22.44 -25.66
N LYS A 618 2.01 -21.37 -25.04
CA LYS A 618 2.26 -21.07 -23.62
C LYS A 618 1.88 -22.22 -22.69
N GLY A 619 0.68 -22.81 -22.87
CA GLY A 619 0.20 -23.90 -22.01
C GLY A 619 1.09 -25.15 -22.04
N ILE A 620 1.64 -25.51 -23.20
CA ILE A 620 2.55 -26.66 -23.35
C ILE A 620 3.87 -26.37 -22.64
N CYS A 621 4.40 -25.16 -22.83
CA CYS A 621 5.62 -24.72 -22.13
C CYS A 621 5.43 -24.74 -20.61
N SER A 622 4.33 -24.20 -20.08
CA SER A 622 4.03 -24.20 -18.64
C SER A 622 3.92 -25.63 -18.06
N VAL A 623 3.27 -26.55 -18.78
CA VAL A 623 3.16 -27.96 -18.35
C VAL A 623 4.54 -28.62 -18.27
N ILE A 624 5.40 -28.38 -19.27
CA ILE A 624 6.77 -28.91 -19.26
C ILE A 624 7.61 -28.28 -18.13
N GLU A 625 7.50 -26.97 -17.91
CA GLU A 625 8.16 -26.30 -16.79
C GLU A 625 7.78 -26.93 -15.45
N LYS A 626 6.49 -27.19 -15.24
CA LYS A 626 5.98 -27.87 -14.03
C LYS A 626 6.56 -29.29 -13.92
N PHE A 627 6.66 -30.03 -15.02
CA PHE A 627 7.31 -31.34 -15.04
C PHE A 627 8.78 -31.29 -14.61
N PHE A 628 9.57 -30.28 -14.98
CA PHE A 628 10.95 -30.18 -14.51
C PHE A 628 11.09 -29.96 -13.00
N VAL A 629 10.05 -29.41 -12.36
CA VAL A 629 10.00 -29.22 -10.91
C VAL A 629 9.64 -30.51 -10.18
N PHE A 630 8.65 -31.26 -10.67
CA PHE A 630 8.08 -32.43 -9.98
C PHE A 630 8.48 -33.81 -10.55
N GLY A 631 9.08 -33.85 -11.73
CA GLY A 631 9.54 -35.08 -12.38
C GLY A 631 10.81 -35.66 -11.73
N THR A 632 11.01 -36.97 -11.83
CA THR A 632 12.24 -37.62 -11.35
C THR A 632 13.45 -37.21 -12.18
N THR A 633 14.67 -37.46 -11.68
CA THR A 633 15.89 -37.15 -12.43
C THR A 633 15.96 -37.90 -13.77
N GLU A 634 15.60 -39.18 -13.79
CA GLU A 634 15.55 -40.00 -15.00
C GLU A 634 14.54 -39.45 -16.01
N GLN A 635 13.35 -39.10 -15.53
CA GLN A 635 12.27 -38.50 -16.31
C GLN A 635 12.67 -37.15 -16.95
N ARG A 636 13.33 -36.28 -16.17
CA ARG A 636 13.83 -34.97 -16.64
C ARG A 636 14.93 -35.13 -17.69
N ASN A 637 15.87 -36.04 -17.42
CA ASN A 637 16.98 -36.34 -18.30
C ASN A 637 16.54 -36.92 -19.65
N ALA A 638 15.55 -37.82 -19.66
CA ALA A 638 14.97 -38.35 -20.89
C ALA A 638 14.37 -37.26 -21.79
N LEU A 639 13.75 -36.24 -21.20
CA LEU A 639 13.22 -35.10 -21.95
C LEU A 639 14.34 -34.16 -22.45
N ILE A 640 15.40 -33.96 -21.66
CA ILE A 640 16.59 -33.19 -22.08
C ILE A 640 17.28 -33.89 -23.27
N ASP A 641 17.41 -35.21 -23.22
CA ASP A 641 17.99 -36.00 -24.29
C ASP A 641 17.24 -35.83 -25.61
N GLN A 642 15.91 -35.76 -25.55
CA GLN A 642 15.08 -35.54 -26.72
C GLN A 642 15.30 -34.17 -27.38
N VAL A 643 15.42 -33.10 -26.59
CA VAL A 643 15.63 -31.75 -27.16
C VAL A 643 17.08 -31.53 -27.61
N CYS A 644 18.03 -32.31 -27.08
CA CYS A 644 19.44 -32.25 -27.46
C CYS A 644 19.78 -33.15 -28.67
N ALA A 645 18.97 -34.16 -28.98
CA ALA A 645 19.21 -35.05 -30.12
C ALA A 645 18.92 -34.34 -31.47
N ASP A 646 19.80 -34.51 -32.46
CA ASP A 646 19.55 -34.03 -33.82
C ASP A 646 18.55 -34.94 -34.52
N ASN A 647 17.42 -34.38 -34.95
CA ASN A 647 16.33 -35.09 -35.62
C ASN A 647 16.55 -35.20 -37.15
N GLY A 648 17.80 -35.11 -37.63
CA GLY A 648 18.15 -35.15 -39.05
C GLY A 648 17.99 -33.82 -39.78
N THR A 649 17.82 -32.72 -39.04
CA THR A 649 17.68 -31.34 -39.58
C THR A 649 19.00 -30.56 -39.52
N GLY A 650 20.06 -31.15 -38.95
CA GLY A 650 21.36 -30.52 -38.77
C GLY A 650 21.40 -29.50 -37.63
N LYS A 651 20.32 -29.39 -36.83
CA LYS A 651 20.24 -28.51 -35.65
C LYS A 651 19.40 -29.17 -34.55
N PRO A 652 19.89 -29.20 -33.30
CA PRO A 652 19.14 -29.77 -32.19
C PRO A 652 17.89 -28.92 -31.91
N PRO A 653 16.75 -29.54 -31.59
CA PRO A 653 15.51 -28.83 -31.28
C PRO A 653 15.61 -27.79 -30.17
N LEU A 654 16.51 -28.01 -29.22
CA LEU A 654 16.89 -27.07 -28.16
C LEU A 654 17.20 -25.66 -28.70
N LEU A 655 17.79 -25.55 -29.90
CA LEU A 655 18.17 -24.27 -30.48
C LEU A 655 16.96 -23.43 -30.92
N GLU A 656 15.89 -24.06 -31.40
CA GLU A 656 14.66 -23.36 -31.78
C GLU A 656 13.86 -22.96 -30.54
N MET A 657 13.85 -23.79 -29.49
CA MET A 657 13.19 -23.49 -28.22
C MET A 657 13.75 -22.22 -27.55
N ILE A 658 15.08 -22.02 -27.57
CA ILE A 658 15.74 -20.83 -26.99
C ILE A 658 15.31 -19.53 -27.68
N LYS A 659 14.88 -19.59 -28.94
CA LYS A 659 14.42 -18.40 -29.67
C LYS A 659 12.99 -18.02 -29.36
N GLN A 660 12.18 -18.97 -28.86
CA GLN A 660 10.76 -18.75 -28.59
C GLN A 660 10.57 -18.18 -27.17
N PRO A 661 9.69 -17.16 -26.98
CA PRO A 661 9.53 -16.50 -25.69
C PRO A 661 9.17 -17.44 -24.54
N PHE A 662 8.25 -18.39 -24.77
CA PHE A 662 7.77 -19.32 -23.74
C PHE A 662 8.69 -20.54 -23.58
N ALA A 663 9.22 -21.10 -24.67
CA ALA A 663 10.11 -22.25 -24.58
C ALA A 663 11.50 -21.92 -24.02
N ASN A 664 11.92 -20.64 -24.04
CA ASN A 664 13.15 -20.22 -23.39
C ASN A 664 13.10 -20.42 -21.85
N ASP A 665 11.94 -20.20 -21.22
CA ASP A 665 11.75 -20.42 -19.78
C ASP A 665 11.80 -21.93 -19.43
N VAL A 666 11.31 -22.78 -20.33
CA VAL A 666 11.46 -24.24 -20.26
C VAL A 666 12.94 -24.63 -20.27
N VAL A 667 13.74 -24.07 -21.19
CA VAL A 667 15.17 -24.37 -21.34
C VAL A 667 15.98 -23.94 -20.11
N LEU A 668 15.60 -22.82 -19.49
CA LEU A 668 16.13 -22.40 -18.19
C LEU A 668 15.92 -23.46 -17.12
N LYS A 669 14.67 -23.92 -16.96
CA LYS A 669 14.30 -24.94 -15.99
C LYS A 669 15.01 -26.26 -16.28
N MET A 670 15.12 -26.67 -17.54
CA MET A 670 15.91 -27.82 -17.97
C MET A 670 17.35 -27.74 -17.45
N HIS A 671 18.03 -26.61 -17.68
CA HIS A 671 19.41 -26.43 -17.23
C HIS A 671 19.56 -26.48 -15.69
N ASP A 672 18.63 -25.87 -14.98
CA ASP A 672 18.68 -25.78 -13.51
C ASP A 672 18.47 -27.14 -12.83
N PHE A 673 17.64 -28.00 -13.43
CA PHE A 673 17.29 -29.32 -12.87
C PHE A 673 18.04 -30.50 -13.51
N ALA A 674 18.79 -30.28 -14.59
CA ALA A 674 19.67 -31.28 -15.22
C ALA A 674 20.82 -31.71 -14.29
N ASP A 675 21.30 -32.93 -14.44
CA ASP A 675 22.58 -33.35 -13.84
C ASP A 675 23.78 -32.74 -14.60
N SER A 676 25.01 -33.02 -14.14
CA SER A 676 26.22 -32.51 -14.81
C SER A 676 26.34 -32.98 -16.27
N ALA A 677 26.09 -34.25 -16.54
CA ALA A 677 26.25 -34.82 -17.87
C ALA A 677 25.25 -34.23 -18.88
N HIS A 678 23.99 -34.05 -18.47
CA HIS A 678 22.94 -33.47 -19.30
C HIS A 678 23.11 -31.96 -19.46
N ARG A 679 23.64 -31.25 -18.46
CA ARG A 679 24.08 -29.85 -18.64
C ARG A 679 25.16 -29.76 -19.71
N ASP A 680 26.17 -30.63 -19.65
CA ASP A 680 27.25 -30.65 -20.65
C ASP A 680 26.72 -31.01 -22.04
N LYS A 681 25.72 -31.88 -22.13
CA LYS A 681 25.03 -32.25 -23.37
C LYS A 681 24.24 -31.08 -23.98
N MET A 682 23.44 -30.38 -23.18
CA MET A 682 22.74 -29.15 -23.59
C MET A 682 23.74 -28.09 -24.06
N MET A 683 24.85 -27.95 -23.34
CA MET A 683 25.92 -27.04 -23.66
C MET A 683 26.57 -27.34 -25.01
N PHE A 684 26.87 -28.63 -25.26
CA PHE A 684 27.43 -29.08 -26.53
C PHE A 684 26.49 -28.78 -27.69
N ALA A 685 25.19 -29.04 -27.53
CA ALA A 685 24.16 -28.80 -28.54
C ALA A 685 24.02 -27.31 -28.95
N ILE A 686 24.31 -26.37 -28.06
CA ILE A 686 24.16 -24.93 -28.32
C ILE A 686 25.49 -24.26 -28.70
N LYS A 687 26.64 -24.89 -28.42
CA LYS A 687 27.99 -24.29 -28.44
C LYS A 687 28.32 -23.49 -29.70
N GLU A 688 28.04 -24.04 -30.88
CA GLU A 688 28.36 -23.41 -32.17
C GLU A 688 27.45 -22.21 -32.51
N HIS A 689 26.31 -22.08 -31.82
CA HIS A 689 25.31 -21.07 -32.09
C HIS A 689 25.27 -19.94 -31.03
N ILE A 690 26.05 -20.05 -29.94
CA ILE A 690 26.17 -19.03 -28.89
C ILE A 690 26.44 -17.62 -29.47
N PRO A 691 27.38 -17.41 -30.42
CA PRO A 691 27.63 -16.07 -30.98
C PRO A 691 26.42 -15.49 -31.74
N ALA A 692 25.64 -16.34 -32.40
CA ALA A 692 24.43 -15.92 -33.11
C ALA A 692 23.30 -15.54 -32.14
N LEU A 693 23.13 -16.29 -31.06
CA LEU A 693 22.14 -16.01 -30.00
C LEU A 693 22.44 -14.69 -29.26
N ILE A 694 23.71 -14.39 -28.97
CA ILE A 694 24.14 -13.12 -28.38
C ILE A 694 23.79 -11.93 -29.30
N ARG A 695 24.02 -12.06 -30.62
CA ARG A 695 23.64 -11.02 -31.61
C ARG A 695 22.13 -10.83 -31.73
N LEU A 696 21.35 -11.91 -31.61
CA LEU A 696 19.89 -11.88 -31.67
C LEU A 696 19.30 -11.15 -30.45
N LYS A 697 19.89 -11.36 -29.26
CA LYS A 697 19.58 -10.62 -28.03
C LYS A 697 19.82 -9.12 -28.18
N ALA A 698 20.98 -8.72 -28.71
CA ALA A 698 21.31 -7.30 -28.94
C ALA A 698 20.25 -6.61 -29.83
N ARG A 699 19.82 -7.27 -30.91
CA ARG A 699 18.77 -6.78 -31.83
C ARG A 699 17.38 -6.69 -31.16
N GLN A 700 16.99 -7.67 -30.34
CA GLN A 700 15.71 -7.63 -29.61
C GLN A 700 15.67 -6.50 -28.57
N SER A 701 16.77 -6.24 -27.87
CA SER A 701 16.89 -5.08 -26.94
C SER A 701 16.85 -3.73 -27.66
N GLU A 702 17.41 -3.62 -28.88
CA GLU A 702 17.32 -2.41 -29.72
C GLU A 702 15.90 -2.18 -30.29
N HIS A 703 15.17 -3.25 -30.62
CA HIS A 703 13.79 -3.13 -31.13
C HIS A 703 12.80 -2.69 -30.03
N GLN A 704 13.02 -3.10 -28.77
CA GLN A 704 12.25 -2.64 -27.62
C GLN A 704 12.56 -1.19 -27.21
N SER A 705 13.79 -0.71 -27.41
CA SER A 705 14.12 0.72 -27.18
C SER A 705 13.44 1.63 -28.20
N ARG A 706 13.37 1.20 -29.47
CA ARG A 706 12.65 1.91 -30.56
C ARG A 706 11.12 1.90 -30.41
N THR A 707 10.52 0.82 -29.92
CA THR A 707 9.07 0.76 -29.64
C THR A 707 8.68 1.54 -28.38
N LYS A 708 9.54 1.58 -27.36
CA LYS A 708 9.37 2.49 -26.20
C LYS A 708 9.44 3.97 -26.59
N SER A 709 10.33 4.36 -27.51
CA SER A 709 10.38 5.74 -28.02
C SER A 709 9.17 6.10 -28.88
N GLY A 710 8.64 5.15 -29.68
CA GLY A 710 7.42 5.34 -30.47
C GLY A 710 6.16 5.51 -29.62
N ALA A 711 5.97 4.69 -28.58
CA ALA A 711 4.81 4.77 -27.69
C ALA A 711 4.79 6.03 -26.79
N LEU A 712 5.95 6.62 -26.49
CA LEU A 712 6.07 7.90 -25.79
C LEU A 712 5.70 9.10 -26.68
N VAL A 713 5.91 8.99 -27.99
CA VAL A 713 5.50 10.02 -28.97
C VAL A 713 3.99 10.00 -29.20
N ASP A 714 3.36 8.82 -29.25
CA ASP A 714 1.90 8.69 -29.37
C ASP A 714 1.14 9.09 -28.09
N LYS A 715 1.72 8.88 -26.90
CA LYS A 715 1.12 9.38 -25.65
C LYS A 715 1.11 10.91 -25.54
N ARG A 716 2.09 11.61 -26.13
CA ARG A 716 2.09 13.08 -26.21
C ARG A 716 1.07 13.62 -27.21
N LYS A 717 0.68 12.86 -28.23
CA LYS A 717 -0.40 13.23 -29.16
C LYS A 717 -1.79 12.97 -28.58
N LYS A 718 -1.96 11.93 -27.74
CA LYS A 718 -3.25 11.62 -27.08
C LYS A 718 -3.57 12.46 -25.84
N SER A 719 -2.58 13.09 -25.16
CA SER A 719 -2.87 13.98 -24.04
C SER A 719 -3.40 15.36 -24.43
N ASN A 720 -3.37 15.71 -25.73
CA ASN A 720 -3.88 16.99 -26.24
C ASN A 720 -5.33 16.94 -26.74
N ASN A 721 -6.03 15.80 -26.64
CA ASN A 721 -7.34 15.61 -27.28
C ASN A 721 -8.48 15.10 -26.38
N ASN A 722 -8.33 15.06 -25.05
CA ASN A 722 -9.41 14.71 -24.13
C ASN A 722 -9.80 15.90 -23.24
N GLY A 723 -10.46 16.88 -23.83
CA GLY A 723 -11.41 17.75 -23.15
C GLY A 723 -12.77 17.58 -23.83
N LEU A 724 -13.83 17.45 -23.02
CA LEU A 724 -15.23 17.16 -23.36
C LEU A 724 -15.60 15.67 -23.35
N LEU A 725 -16.27 15.24 -22.28
CA LEU A 725 -17.70 14.91 -22.30
C LEU A 725 -18.15 14.54 -20.88
N ASP A 726 -19.01 15.39 -20.32
CA ASP A 726 -19.97 15.08 -19.24
C ASP A 726 -21.05 14.13 -19.78
N ASP A 727 -21.43 13.13 -18.98
CA ASP A 727 -22.80 12.71 -18.62
C ASP A 727 -22.75 11.43 -17.77
#